data_AF-A0A813PRD2-F1
#
_entry.id   AF-A0A813PRD2-F1
#
_cell.length_a   1.000
_cell.length_b   1.000
_cell.length_c   1.000
_cell.angle_alpha   90.00
_cell.angle_beta   90.00
_cell.angle_gamma   90.00
#
_symmetry.space_group_name_H-M   'P 1'
#
loop_
_entity.id
_entity.type
_entity.pdbx_description
1 polymer ?
#
loop_
_entity_poly.entity_id
_entity_poly.type
_entity_poly.pdbx_seq_one_letter_code
_entity_poly.pdbx_strand_id
1 'polypeptide(L)'
;MRSVIQIFLEAFKDFIGQEFDIKSFSATILQTKLVTDYLAYLNDLIKSLDSEIKQQVSSHDKDLIAQAANIGTLEDVLENMQSRIVSLKSTVERISTKITEPYNKILLRKRQLARLQYTCDLLRRIKGIMQQSKKLQSFMSSTQVELIKAAQYHFTTDMDFTGIEAVEKDLQFIFKARHDVQKQAQEVLENGLNHLNPAQIGTALQVFFNLGNLYDHVHKTEERLQNEYQTQINDYFDLKNLFKTKDPTNPGRTTMPVVGNTAHHRAVLWTNVEKILDLLYVYMAQVYNLQRVLIKKKDPVTHTNFMEGLIKDGHSGDLVSKFWLSSMVSLKNQIRTSVAESTHLRQAFESEYPKLLRIQNDLINRLNQLQPGFSDTEIAINDQEFNDHIKTNDQLNSCFEIFEKSYLSISLSRLSDPINLALSGNQKNLPTQQELDNIVKAIVNELSVITVSDTLVNKVARNVAKAIQLFANKCEQSVCTDSEGSQVVSAPTPAQIRNISAINILYNFCCMINKMLNEQSNLSTTAITHISDALQCVNSLMNTAIHPFLNSVADCIEAILVTMHNEDFSQTISNRSESQCSLYMKELQEFILRIQKDYFTEFQCKDFMYENLSPIACRAMALFVQHASLVRPLGEAGKLRLAADFAQIELALSPFCRRLADLGRHYKMLRAFRPFLFLTSESMLTNSAVGDIIPYDTVLHHLFSKAPTEMRSPHQVMGWSISRYCSWLDEHPNMSDRLAMIKGTLETYVQNVRNRQQKEFASVYPVMLNILEPQNIDLGAQYVHGEKNNPVYEICKQLDCMVEESQTESLFIASDGRVLDSKLVQYVEDVFEQVLDAACGYAQRIHESEHNNTSLYHYIKEQCKQKLLNNIGDYITVLQLQTEFDNILDGLIEWLIQGEKIDNGCQDLNDLSLYEYGRFEYLEGDESIRLKSSYRPFIEYLKQSIPDEKVLLSTEVTQVKCVNDSHQLLVCMKDNKNILCNHVIWTTSLGFLKENFEKIFSTEPNLISMKMNAIKNLGFGTVNKIIMIYEHKFWPDNVNFINVLWTNNNKKLSNEQEKYLHSIGINLNSIENFLANIHSYEVLYGSLNAIVCWLGGEAALIAENLSEEIVGHICHDILCNFLNLSTDIVNKTRPKQVIRTQWFNNRFIRGSYSYFTIRSTLKDMEILSEYYTPDGIAHVCFAGEATHTKWFSTVHGAHRSGIREATRLLDLVIKKKDIIQ
;
A
#
# COMPACT_ATOMS: atom_id res chain seq x y z
N MET A 1 48.47 -48.15 3.91
CA MET A 1 48.91 -47.97 5.30
C MET A 1 47.78 -47.71 6.31
N ARG A 2 46.46 -47.80 6.03
CA ARG A 2 45.47 -47.87 7.15
C ARG A 2 45.40 -49.26 7.79
N SER A 3 45.56 -50.33 7.00
CA SER A 3 45.85 -51.67 7.51
C SER A 3 47.18 -51.74 8.28
N VAL A 4 48.25 -51.11 7.79
CA VAL A 4 49.51 -51.00 8.54
C VAL A 4 49.38 -50.10 9.77
N ILE A 5 48.68 -48.94 9.73
CA ILE A 5 48.43 -48.11 10.92
C ILE A 5 47.64 -48.88 11.98
N GLN A 6 46.67 -49.72 11.59
CA GLN A 6 45.93 -50.56 12.54
C GLN A 6 46.79 -51.70 13.12
N ILE A 7 47.62 -52.36 12.30
CA ILE A 7 48.58 -53.39 12.76
C ILE A 7 49.68 -52.77 13.65
N PHE A 8 50.12 -51.54 13.37
CA PHE A 8 51.06 -50.79 14.22
C PHE A 8 50.41 -50.35 15.55
N LEU A 9 49.10 -50.08 15.54
CA LEU A 9 48.33 -49.72 16.74
C LEU A 9 47.92 -50.93 17.60
N GLU A 10 47.87 -52.15 17.04
CA GLU A 10 47.68 -53.38 17.83
C GLU A 10 49.02 -53.96 18.33
N ALA A 11 50.08 -53.99 17.50
CA ALA A 11 51.38 -54.53 17.88
C ALA A 11 52.11 -53.73 18.99
N PHE A 12 51.76 -52.46 19.20
CA PHE A 12 52.27 -51.62 20.29
C PHE A 12 51.21 -51.28 21.34
N LYS A 13 50.03 -51.91 21.31
CA LYS A 13 48.94 -51.63 22.26
C LYS A 13 49.33 -51.93 23.70
N ASP A 14 50.00 -53.05 23.91
CA ASP A 14 50.50 -53.46 25.23
C ASP A 14 51.57 -52.49 25.76
N PHE A 15 52.41 -51.93 24.87
CA PHE A 15 53.45 -50.94 25.21
C PHE A 15 52.91 -49.55 25.60
N ILE A 16 51.61 -49.29 25.42
CA ILE A 16 50.96 -48.01 25.70
C ILE A 16 49.98 -48.12 26.90
N GLY A 17 49.85 -49.31 27.50
CA GLY A 17 49.14 -49.53 28.76
C GLY A 17 50.01 -49.25 30.00
N GLN A 18 49.40 -48.82 31.11
CA GLN A 18 50.11 -48.45 32.34
C GLN A 18 50.74 -49.63 33.14
N GLU A 19 50.64 -50.88 32.66
CA GLU A 19 51.10 -52.09 33.36
C GLU A 19 52.10 -52.96 32.53
N PHE A 20 52.79 -52.38 31.55
CA PHE A 20 53.67 -53.16 30.66
C PHE A 20 54.97 -53.67 31.31
N ASP A 21 55.11 -54.98 31.48
CA ASP A 21 56.37 -55.65 31.90
C ASP A 21 57.15 -56.24 30.73
N ILE A 22 58.29 -55.60 30.42
CA ILE A 22 59.28 -56.00 29.41
C ILE A 22 59.76 -57.46 29.58
N LYS A 23 59.83 -57.99 30.81
CA LYS A 23 60.34 -59.35 31.06
C LYS A 23 59.33 -60.44 30.71
N SER A 24 58.03 -60.19 30.88
CA SER A 24 56.98 -61.14 30.51
C SER A 24 56.83 -61.24 28.98
N PHE A 25 56.72 -60.10 28.29
CA PHE A 25 56.52 -60.04 26.83
C PHE A 25 57.62 -60.78 26.04
N SER A 26 58.86 -60.67 26.51
CA SER A 26 60.03 -61.31 25.88
C SER A 26 59.98 -62.84 25.86
N ALA A 27 59.20 -63.49 26.75
CA ALA A 27 59.11 -64.94 26.85
C ALA A 27 58.09 -65.56 25.88
N THR A 28 57.05 -64.81 25.48
CA THR A 28 55.89 -65.37 24.76
C THR A 28 56.06 -65.39 23.24
N ILE A 29 56.80 -64.44 22.66
CA ILE A 29 56.99 -64.35 21.18
C ILE A 29 57.77 -65.54 20.60
N LEU A 30 58.57 -66.24 21.41
CA LEU A 30 59.42 -67.34 20.96
C LEU A 30 58.67 -68.66 20.61
N GLN A 31 57.33 -68.69 20.54
CA GLN A 31 56.56 -69.94 20.41
C GLN A 31 55.43 -70.03 19.35
N THR A 32 55.23 -69.10 18.39
CA THR A 32 54.07 -69.22 17.45
C THR A 32 54.28 -68.85 15.95
N LYS A 33 54.23 -69.90 15.10
CA LYS A 33 54.02 -70.07 13.62
C LYS A 33 53.31 -68.94 12.81
N LEU A 34 53.38 -68.79 11.47
CA LEU A 34 54.14 -69.33 10.30
C LEU A 34 53.84 -68.37 9.10
N VAL A 35 54.78 -68.06 8.17
CA VAL A 35 54.62 -66.99 7.14
C VAL A 35 54.79 -67.45 5.67
N THR A 36 55.02 -68.74 5.42
CA THR A 36 55.28 -69.28 4.06
C THR A 36 54.17 -69.06 3.03
N ASP A 37 52.95 -68.73 3.44
CA ASP A 37 51.77 -68.77 2.56
C ASP A 37 51.41 -67.43 1.88
N TYR A 38 51.97 -66.28 2.32
CA TYR A 38 51.64 -64.96 1.73
C TYR A 38 52.59 -64.50 0.61
N LEU A 39 53.82 -65.03 0.56
CA LEU A 39 54.85 -64.61 -0.41
C LEU A 39 54.49 -64.94 -1.88
N ALA A 40 53.54 -65.85 -2.11
CA ALA A 40 53.10 -66.24 -3.44
C ALA A 40 52.09 -65.28 -4.10
N TYR A 41 51.39 -64.41 -3.34
CA TYR A 41 50.19 -63.72 -3.85
C TYR A 41 50.44 -62.30 -4.39
N LEU A 42 51.43 -61.57 -3.87
CA LEU A 42 51.60 -60.13 -4.17
C LEU A 42 52.58 -59.83 -5.32
N ASN A 43 53.39 -60.81 -5.73
CA ASN A 43 54.42 -60.66 -6.75
C ASN A 43 53.83 -60.45 -8.18
N ASP A 44 52.56 -60.85 -8.37
CA ASP A 44 51.83 -60.68 -9.64
C ASP A 44 51.18 -59.29 -9.79
N LEU A 45 50.98 -58.53 -8.71
CA LEU A 45 50.20 -57.28 -8.75
C LEU A 45 51.01 -56.03 -9.15
N ILE A 46 52.24 -55.85 -8.65
CA ILE A 46 52.98 -54.57 -8.82
C ILE A 46 53.61 -54.44 -10.22
N LYS A 47 53.92 -55.55 -10.91
CA LYS A 47 54.38 -55.52 -12.31
C LYS A 47 53.37 -54.86 -13.26
N SER A 48 52.10 -54.80 -12.88
CA SER A 48 51.07 -54.10 -13.65
C SER A 48 51.03 -52.59 -13.43
N LEU A 49 51.62 -52.05 -12.34
CA LEU A 49 51.53 -50.62 -11.98
C LEU A 49 52.70 -49.78 -12.52
N ASP A 50 53.88 -50.39 -12.64
CA ASP A 50 55.12 -49.72 -13.10
C ASP A 50 55.06 -49.31 -14.59
N SER A 51 54.09 -49.85 -15.33
CA SER A 51 53.80 -49.48 -16.72
C SER A 51 53.00 -48.17 -16.85
N GLU A 52 52.26 -47.74 -15.82
CA GLU A 52 51.32 -46.61 -15.89
C GLU A 52 52.03 -45.25 -15.67
N ILE A 53 53.02 -45.19 -14.76
CA ILE A 53 53.60 -43.92 -14.28
C ILE A 53 54.61 -43.30 -15.27
N LYS A 54 55.34 -44.13 -16.03
CA LYS A 54 56.24 -43.63 -17.10
C LYS A 54 55.51 -42.82 -18.17
N GLN A 55 54.21 -43.04 -18.31
CA GLN A 55 53.36 -42.33 -19.28
C GLN A 55 52.99 -40.90 -18.82
N GLN A 56 53.15 -40.56 -17.53
CA GLN A 56 52.83 -39.24 -16.98
C GLN A 56 54.01 -38.24 -17.06
N VAL A 57 55.20 -38.59 -16.57
CA VAL A 57 56.31 -37.62 -16.41
C VAL A 57 56.78 -37.01 -17.73
N SER A 58 56.79 -37.79 -18.82
CA SER A 58 57.24 -37.35 -20.15
C SER A 58 56.37 -36.25 -20.80
N SER A 59 55.29 -35.80 -20.14
CA SER A 59 54.32 -34.87 -20.72
C SER A 59 54.51 -33.39 -20.35
N HIS A 60 55.41 -33.03 -19.41
CA HIS A 60 55.46 -31.67 -18.81
C HIS A 60 56.86 -31.02 -18.63
N ASP A 61 57.91 -31.44 -19.36
CA ASP A 61 59.32 -31.03 -19.12
C ASP A 61 59.70 -29.52 -19.23
N LYS A 62 58.82 -28.63 -19.70
CA LYS A 62 59.23 -27.27 -20.13
C LYS A 62 59.36 -26.20 -19.04
N ASP A 63 58.82 -26.42 -17.84
CA ASP A 63 58.72 -25.36 -16.82
C ASP A 63 59.99 -25.16 -15.95
N LEU A 64 61.13 -25.79 -16.30
CA LEU A 64 62.24 -26.04 -15.35
C LEU A 64 63.54 -25.20 -15.51
N ILE A 65 63.77 -24.44 -16.59
CA ILE A 65 65.13 -23.90 -16.93
C ILE A 65 65.35 -22.37 -16.73
N ALA A 66 64.37 -21.62 -16.20
CA ALA A 66 64.48 -20.15 -16.08
C ALA A 66 65.34 -19.59 -14.91
N GLN A 67 66.43 -20.23 -14.46
CA GLN A 67 67.26 -19.82 -13.28
C GLN A 67 68.81 -19.96 -13.46
N ALA A 68 69.65 -18.89 -13.28
CA ALA A 68 71.11 -18.85 -12.84
C ALA A 68 71.98 -17.58 -13.24
N ALA A 69 73.01 -17.12 -12.43
CA ALA A 69 74.38 -16.52 -12.81
C ALA A 69 75.16 -15.51 -11.83
N ASN A 70 76.54 -15.51 -11.80
CA ASN A 70 77.61 -14.43 -11.55
C ASN A 70 78.73 -14.49 -10.41
N ILE A 71 80.06 -14.21 -10.71
CA ILE A 71 81.32 -14.46 -9.87
C ILE A 71 82.62 -13.61 -10.21
N GLY A 72 83.59 -13.31 -9.27
CA GLY A 72 85.11 -13.28 -9.50
C GLY A 72 86.08 -12.16 -8.92
N THR A 73 87.32 -12.50 -8.39
CA THR A 73 88.55 -11.61 -8.08
C THR A 73 89.84 -12.36 -7.55
N LEU A 74 91.11 -11.79 -7.58
CA LEU A 74 92.43 -12.39 -7.09
C LEU A 74 93.71 -11.45 -7.02
N GLU A 75 94.90 -11.88 -6.49
CA GLU A 75 96.29 -11.31 -6.78
C GLU A 75 97.42 -11.17 -5.65
N ASP A 76 98.67 -11.64 -5.87
CA ASP A 76 100.03 -11.24 -5.37
C ASP A 76 100.59 -11.50 -3.93
N VAL A 77 100.70 -10.55 -2.99
CA VAL A 77 100.96 -10.76 -1.51
C VAL A 77 102.24 -11.50 -0.98
N LEU A 78 102.94 -12.35 -1.74
CA LEU A 78 103.38 -13.65 -1.18
C LEU A 78 104.79 -13.84 -0.60
N GLU A 79 105.86 -13.28 -1.18
CA GLU A 79 107.14 -14.02 -1.21
C GLU A 79 107.89 -14.16 0.14
N ASN A 80 108.56 -13.10 0.61
CA ASN A 80 109.59 -13.28 1.64
C ASN A 80 109.07 -13.37 3.09
N MET A 81 107.81 -13.77 3.20
CA MET A 81 107.32 -14.73 4.18
C MET A 81 108.35 -15.87 4.46
N GLN A 82 109.14 -16.30 3.48
CA GLN A 82 110.03 -17.46 3.59
C GLN A 82 111.12 -17.39 4.69
N SER A 83 111.77 -16.24 4.92
CA SER A 83 112.76 -16.13 6.02
C SER A 83 112.09 -16.29 7.40
N ARG A 84 110.88 -15.74 7.56
CA ARG A 84 110.05 -15.93 8.76
C ARG A 84 109.53 -17.37 8.88
N ILE A 85 109.28 -18.06 7.77
CA ILE A 85 108.85 -19.48 7.74
C ILE A 85 109.89 -20.42 8.38
N VAL A 86 111.20 -20.12 8.33
CA VAL A 86 112.18 -20.97 9.04
C VAL A 86 112.04 -20.85 10.56
N SER A 87 111.74 -19.67 11.10
CA SER A 87 111.47 -19.47 12.53
C SER A 87 110.07 -19.97 12.95
N LEU A 88 109.10 -19.96 12.03
CA LEU A 88 107.80 -20.62 12.19
C LEU A 88 107.95 -22.10 12.59
N LYS A 89 109.04 -22.77 12.18
CA LYS A 89 109.28 -24.19 12.50
C LYS A 89 109.72 -24.44 13.95
N SER A 90 110.66 -23.65 14.50
CA SER A 90 110.97 -23.66 15.94
C SER A 90 109.75 -23.24 16.79
N THR A 91 108.89 -22.42 16.19
CA THR A 91 107.61 -22.04 16.81
C THR A 91 106.66 -23.24 16.97
N VAL A 92 106.80 -24.35 16.23
CA VAL A 92 105.87 -25.52 16.32
C VAL A 92 106.00 -26.29 17.64
N GLU A 93 107.20 -26.57 18.16
CA GLU A 93 107.33 -27.22 19.49
C GLU A 93 106.99 -26.25 20.63
N ARG A 94 107.31 -24.96 20.43
CA ARG A 94 106.80 -23.89 21.29
C ARG A 94 105.27 -23.80 21.21
N ILE A 95 104.63 -24.22 20.11
CA ILE A 95 103.19 -24.28 19.92
C ILE A 95 102.59 -25.58 20.47
N SER A 96 103.24 -26.74 20.41
CA SER A 96 102.72 -27.97 21.04
C SER A 96 102.56 -27.78 22.56
N THR A 97 103.57 -27.17 23.19
CA THR A 97 103.55 -26.79 24.61
C THR A 97 102.68 -25.56 24.90
N LYS A 98 102.72 -24.50 24.05
CA LYS A 98 101.78 -23.35 24.13
C LYS A 98 100.38 -23.59 23.56
N ILE A 99 100.03 -24.80 23.12
CA ILE A 99 98.66 -25.22 22.85
C ILE A 99 98.19 -26.10 23.98
N THR A 100 98.89 -27.16 24.39
CA THR A 100 98.27 -28.10 25.35
C THR A 100 97.96 -27.46 26.71
N GLU A 101 98.92 -26.72 27.27
CA GLU A 101 98.71 -26.06 28.57
C GLU A 101 97.83 -24.80 28.45
N PRO A 102 98.01 -23.92 27.43
CA PRO A 102 97.09 -22.81 27.17
C PRO A 102 95.71 -23.22 26.65
N TYR A 103 95.50 -24.37 26.01
CA TYR A 103 94.19 -24.89 25.61
C TYR A 103 93.44 -25.35 26.85
N ASN A 104 94.08 -26.08 27.76
CA ASN A 104 93.47 -26.39 29.05
C ASN A 104 93.24 -25.12 29.88
N LYS A 105 94.18 -24.17 29.91
CA LYS A 105 93.99 -22.85 30.54
C LYS A 105 92.97 -21.97 29.81
N ILE A 106 92.72 -22.13 28.50
CA ILE A 106 91.70 -21.40 27.71
C ILE A 106 90.35 -22.09 27.84
N LEU A 107 90.27 -23.41 27.97
CA LEU A 107 89.05 -24.12 28.32
C LEU A 107 88.63 -23.76 29.76
N LEU A 108 89.61 -23.68 30.67
CA LEU A 108 89.42 -23.20 32.04
C LEU A 108 89.10 -21.69 32.06
N ARG A 109 89.78 -20.85 31.27
CA ARG A 109 89.50 -19.40 31.16
C ARG A 109 88.23 -19.09 30.38
N LYS A 110 87.77 -19.96 29.47
CA LYS A 110 86.46 -19.89 28.80
C LYS A 110 85.36 -20.30 29.75
N ARG A 111 85.56 -21.36 30.56
CA ARG A 111 84.65 -21.70 31.67
C ARG A 111 84.66 -20.62 32.76
N GLN A 112 85.81 -20.05 33.10
CA GLN A 112 85.91 -18.92 34.05
C GLN A 112 85.30 -17.66 33.44
N LEU A 113 85.53 -17.31 32.18
CA LEU A 113 84.96 -16.14 31.52
C LEU A 113 83.45 -16.29 31.34
N ALA A 114 82.97 -17.46 30.93
CA ALA A 114 81.53 -17.75 30.89
C ALA A 114 80.91 -17.67 32.30
N ARG A 115 81.57 -18.23 33.32
CA ARG A 115 81.14 -18.08 34.73
C ARG A 115 81.25 -16.64 35.21
N LEU A 116 82.21 -15.84 34.76
CA LEU A 116 82.45 -14.47 35.22
C LEU A 116 81.56 -13.47 34.47
N GLN A 117 81.22 -13.73 33.21
CA GLN A 117 80.14 -13.07 32.47
C GLN A 117 78.79 -13.43 33.10
N TYR A 118 78.53 -14.71 33.34
CA TYR A 118 77.32 -15.16 34.05
C TYR A 118 77.22 -14.53 35.44
N THR A 119 78.29 -14.50 36.23
CA THR A 119 78.35 -13.80 37.53
C THR A 119 78.22 -12.28 37.38
N CYS A 120 78.79 -11.65 36.35
CA CYS A 120 78.61 -10.22 36.10
C CYS A 120 77.18 -9.88 35.71
N ASP A 121 76.51 -10.72 34.94
CA ASP A 121 75.11 -10.57 34.57
C ASP A 121 74.19 -10.93 35.73
N LEU A 122 74.56 -11.90 36.58
CA LEU A 122 73.94 -12.15 37.88
C LEU A 122 74.04 -10.88 38.75
N LEU A 123 75.23 -10.31 38.91
CA LEU A 123 75.48 -9.10 39.72
C LEU A 123 74.77 -7.87 39.14
N ARG A 124 74.66 -7.74 37.81
CA ARG A 124 73.87 -6.69 37.15
C ARG A 124 72.36 -6.87 37.39
N ARG A 125 71.84 -8.10 37.28
CA ARG A 125 70.43 -8.42 37.57
C ARG A 125 70.11 -8.24 39.05
N ILE A 126 70.97 -8.73 39.96
CA ILE A 126 70.93 -8.48 41.41
C ILE A 126 70.89 -6.98 41.70
N LYS A 127 71.82 -6.19 41.13
CA LYS A 127 71.81 -4.72 41.26
C LYS A 127 70.52 -4.10 40.71
N GLY A 128 69.99 -4.63 39.61
CA GLY A 128 68.71 -4.22 39.02
C GLY A 128 67.53 -4.47 39.96
N ILE A 129 67.41 -5.69 40.52
CA ILE A 129 66.37 -6.07 41.47
C ILE A 129 66.46 -5.21 42.74
N MET A 130 67.65 -4.99 43.29
CA MET A 130 67.85 -4.11 44.45
C MET A 130 67.48 -2.64 44.15
N GLN A 131 67.70 -2.16 42.92
CA GLN A 131 67.29 -0.82 42.50
C GLN A 131 65.77 -0.72 42.24
N GLN A 132 65.15 -1.76 41.68
CA GLN A 132 63.70 -1.86 41.47
C GLN A 132 62.96 -1.98 42.80
N SER A 133 63.41 -2.84 43.72
CA SER A 133 62.88 -2.99 45.08
C SER A 133 62.89 -1.66 45.83
N LYS A 134 64.01 -0.93 45.83
CA LYS A 134 64.09 0.41 46.47
C LYS A 134 63.12 1.43 45.87
N LYS A 135 62.91 1.42 44.54
CA LYS A 135 61.89 2.27 43.91
C LYS A 135 60.48 1.85 44.29
N LEU A 136 60.18 0.55 44.25
CA LEU A 136 58.89 -0.01 44.63
C LEU A 136 58.54 0.30 46.10
N GLN A 137 59.52 0.22 47.02
CA GLN A 137 59.37 0.65 48.42
C GLN A 137 58.97 2.12 48.54
N SER A 138 59.54 3.01 47.72
CA SER A 138 59.15 4.43 47.72
C SER A 138 57.69 4.63 47.31
N PHE A 139 57.21 3.95 46.27
CA PHE A 139 55.82 4.06 45.80
C PHE A 139 54.82 3.45 46.79
N MET A 140 55.14 2.27 47.37
CA MET A 140 54.32 1.60 48.37
C MET A 140 54.16 2.38 49.69
N SER A 141 55.01 3.39 49.94
CA SER A 141 54.93 4.26 51.13
C SER A 141 54.03 5.48 50.96
N SER A 142 53.51 5.74 49.76
CA SER A 142 52.62 6.86 49.47
C SER A 142 51.14 6.43 49.46
N THR A 143 50.28 7.16 50.16
CA THR A 143 48.85 6.81 50.25
C THR A 143 48.09 7.14 48.97
N GLN A 144 47.50 6.10 48.37
CA GLN A 144 46.48 6.08 47.30
C GLN A 144 46.86 6.46 45.86
N VAL A 145 47.99 7.10 45.56
CA VAL A 145 48.35 7.39 44.15
C VAL A 145 49.75 6.90 43.80
N GLU A 146 49.83 5.63 43.38
CA GLU A 146 50.68 5.18 42.26
C GLU A 146 50.49 3.71 41.83
N LEU A 147 49.33 3.08 42.09
CA LEU A 147 49.05 1.67 41.73
C LEU A 147 49.39 1.31 40.27
N ILE A 148 49.06 2.18 39.31
CA ILE A 148 49.38 1.97 37.88
C ILE A 148 50.91 1.93 37.65
N LYS A 149 51.69 2.80 38.32
CA LYS A 149 53.15 2.85 38.20
C LYS A 149 53.83 1.71 38.97
N ALA A 150 53.29 1.31 40.12
CA ALA A 150 53.74 0.11 40.83
C ALA A 150 53.54 -1.16 39.96
N ALA A 151 52.42 -1.24 39.24
CA ALA A 151 52.11 -2.34 38.33
C ALA A 151 52.98 -2.36 37.05
N GLN A 152 53.61 -1.25 36.66
CA GLN A 152 54.53 -1.19 35.51
C GLN A 152 55.90 -1.82 35.78
N TYR A 153 56.24 -2.18 37.02
CA TYR A 153 57.49 -2.86 37.32
C TYR A 153 57.42 -4.34 36.95
N HIS A 154 58.49 -4.85 36.34
CA HIS A 154 58.55 -6.25 35.91
C HIS A 154 58.77 -7.15 37.14
N PHE A 155 57.69 -7.75 37.65
CA PHE A 155 57.70 -8.67 38.80
C PHE A 155 58.27 -10.06 38.47
N THR A 156 58.53 -10.34 37.20
CA THR A 156 59.04 -11.61 36.66
C THR A 156 60.55 -11.59 36.53
N THR A 157 61.22 -12.57 37.13
CA THR A 157 62.65 -12.84 36.98
C THR A 157 62.88 -14.07 36.12
N ASP A 158 63.42 -13.91 34.90
CA ASP A 158 63.70 -15.03 33.98
C ASP A 158 64.75 -16.05 34.47
N MET A 159 65.34 -15.83 35.64
CA MET A 159 66.26 -16.76 36.28
C MET A 159 65.89 -16.97 37.73
N ASP A 160 66.13 -18.19 38.21
CA ASP A 160 65.98 -18.53 39.61
C ASP A 160 67.11 -17.88 40.44
N PHE A 161 66.71 -17.13 41.46
CA PHE A 161 67.60 -16.44 42.41
C PHE A 161 67.52 -17.05 43.83
N THR A 162 66.89 -18.22 43.99
CA THR A 162 66.84 -18.93 45.27
C THR A 162 68.24 -19.25 45.80
N GLY A 163 68.43 -19.08 47.11
CA GLY A 163 69.72 -19.29 47.79
C GLY A 163 70.71 -18.11 47.72
N ILE A 164 70.33 -16.94 47.18
CA ILE A 164 71.18 -15.73 47.19
C ILE A 164 70.73 -14.77 48.30
N GLU A 165 71.35 -14.88 49.48
CA GLU A 165 71.05 -14.06 50.69
C GLU A 165 70.97 -12.55 50.42
N ALA A 166 71.76 -12.05 49.46
CA ALA A 166 71.87 -10.62 49.15
C ALA A 166 70.60 -9.98 48.54
N VAL A 167 69.68 -10.79 47.99
CA VAL A 167 68.45 -10.30 47.32
C VAL A 167 67.18 -11.00 47.83
N GLU A 168 67.31 -12.02 48.68
CA GLU A 168 66.19 -12.79 49.22
C GLU A 168 65.11 -11.91 49.88
N LYS A 169 65.51 -10.90 50.66
CA LYS A 169 64.60 -9.92 51.28
C LYS A 169 63.90 -9.02 50.25
N ASP A 170 64.60 -8.63 49.19
CA ASP A 170 64.05 -7.81 48.12
C ASP A 170 63.05 -8.61 47.26
N LEU A 171 63.33 -9.89 46.97
CA LEU A 171 62.41 -10.79 46.27
C LEU A 171 61.14 -11.06 47.10
N GLN A 172 61.27 -11.36 48.39
CA GLN A 172 60.12 -11.51 49.30
C GLN A 172 59.26 -10.25 49.34
N PHE A 173 59.88 -9.06 49.35
CA PHE A 173 59.16 -7.78 49.26
C PHE A 173 58.44 -7.61 47.92
N ILE A 174 59.08 -7.92 46.78
CA ILE A 174 58.50 -7.81 45.44
C ILE A 174 57.27 -8.74 45.27
N PHE A 175 57.34 -9.99 45.76
CA PHE A 175 56.19 -10.89 45.77
C PHE A 175 55.04 -10.37 46.63
N LYS A 176 55.34 -9.88 47.85
CA LYS A 176 54.33 -9.28 48.73
C LYS A 176 53.69 -8.04 48.11
N ALA A 177 54.50 -7.15 47.51
CA ALA A 177 54.01 -5.96 46.84
C ALA A 177 53.13 -6.29 45.62
N ARG A 178 53.45 -7.33 44.83
CA ARG A 178 52.57 -7.81 43.75
C ARG A 178 51.19 -8.21 44.28
N HIS A 179 51.16 -8.99 45.36
CA HIS A 179 49.92 -9.42 46.01
C HIS A 179 49.11 -8.24 46.58
N ASP A 180 49.78 -7.31 47.28
CA ASP A 180 49.12 -6.16 47.89
C ASP A 180 48.57 -5.18 46.84
N VAL A 181 49.27 -4.97 45.72
CA VAL A 181 48.78 -4.19 44.57
C VAL A 181 47.59 -4.86 43.89
N GLN A 182 47.62 -6.19 43.72
CA GLN A 182 46.50 -6.95 43.14
C GLN A 182 45.25 -6.90 44.05
N LYS A 183 45.43 -7.00 45.38
CA LYS A 183 44.33 -6.86 46.36
C LYS A 183 43.71 -5.47 46.33
N GLN A 184 44.54 -4.42 46.32
CA GLN A 184 44.03 -3.04 46.23
C GLN A 184 43.34 -2.77 44.89
N ALA A 185 43.82 -3.32 43.78
CA ALA A 185 43.14 -3.22 42.48
C ALA A 185 41.77 -3.92 42.49
N GLN A 186 41.64 -5.06 43.16
CA GLN A 186 40.35 -5.75 43.34
C GLN A 186 39.37 -4.91 44.18
N GLU A 187 39.83 -4.36 45.31
CA GLU A 187 39.02 -3.46 46.15
C GLU A 187 38.58 -2.19 45.39
N VAL A 188 39.43 -1.64 44.52
CA VAL A 188 39.09 -0.51 43.64
C VAL A 188 38.10 -0.90 42.54
N LEU A 189 38.21 -2.12 41.98
CA LEU A 189 37.25 -2.63 40.99
C LEU A 189 35.87 -2.83 41.61
N GLU A 190 35.78 -3.45 42.78
CA GLU A 190 34.52 -3.71 43.49
C GLU A 190 33.83 -2.41 43.91
N ASN A 191 34.57 -1.46 44.48
CA ASN A 191 34.04 -0.13 44.77
C ASN A 191 33.61 0.61 43.50
N GLY A 192 34.38 0.48 42.41
CA GLY A 192 34.06 1.08 41.12
C GLY A 192 32.78 0.52 40.50
N LEU A 193 32.55 -0.79 40.59
CA LEU A 193 31.32 -1.43 40.12
C LEU A 193 30.12 -1.05 40.98
N ASN A 194 30.24 -1.15 42.31
CA ASN A 194 29.15 -0.84 43.24
C ASN A 194 28.64 0.62 43.14
N HIS A 195 29.52 1.56 42.80
CA HIS A 195 29.16 2.98 42.59
C HIS A 195 29.10 3.39 41.10
N LEU A 196 29.14 2.42 40.17
CA LEU A 196 29.15 2.62 38.71
C LEU A 196 30.18 3.67 38.22
N ASN A 197 31.33 3.77 38.88
CA ASN A 197 32.36 4.79 38.67
C ASN A 197 33.38 4.36 37.59
N PRO A 198 33.35 4.94 36.37
CA PRO A 198 34.19 4.48 35.26
C PRO A 198 35.69 4.75 35.50
N ALA A 199 36.05 5.74 36.31
CA ALA A 199 37.43 6.10 36.60
C ALA A 199 38.11 5.07 37.53
N GLN A 200 37.37 4.57 38.53
CA GLN A 200 37.84 3.50 39.42
C GLN A 200 37.97 2.17 38.65
N ILE A 201 36.93 1.77 37.92
CA ILE A 201 36.96 0.59 37.03
C ILE A 201 38.16 0.69 36.07
N GLY A 202 38.31 1.83 35.38
CA GLY A 202 39.41 2.05 34.42
C GLY A 202 40.80 2.18 35.05
N THR A 203 40.91 2.37 36.36
CA THR A 203 42.16 2.35 37.11
C THR A 203 42.53 0.91 37.46
N ALA A 204 41.57 0.13 37.99
CA ALA A 204 41.78 -1.28 38.32
C ALA A 204 42.11 -2.12 37.09
N LEU A 205 41.36 -1.97 35.99
CA LEU A 205 41.62 -2.68 34.74
C LEU A 205 43.02 -2.35 34.17
N GLN A 206 43.48 -1.10 34.28
CA GLN A 206 44.84 -0.74 33.87
C GLN A 206 45.91 -1.44 34.72
N VAL A 207 45.66 -1.61 36.03
CA VAL A 207 46.56 -2.35 36.92
C VAL A 207 46.61 -3.83 36.54
N PHE A 208 45.47 -4.48 36.32
CA PHE A 208 45.44 -5.90 35.90
C PHE A 208 46.04 -6.12 34.50
N PHE A 209 45.88 -5.18 33.57
CA PHE A 209 46.57 -5.19 32.29
C PHE A 209 48.10 -5.14 32.48
N ASN A 210 48.60 -4.18 33.26
CA ASN A 210 50.04 -4.04 33.54
C ASN A 210 50.62 -5.26 34.28
N LEU A 211 49.82 -5.96 35.11
CA LEU A 211 50.22 -7.18 35.82
C LEU A 211 50.14 -8.47 34.97
N GLY A 212 49.59 -8.40 33.75
CA GLY A 212 49.43 -9.51 32.83
C GLY A 212 48.30 -10.49 33.18
N ASN A 213 47.26 -10.04 33.90
CA ASN A 213 46.18 -10.90 34.39
C ASN A 213 44.77 -10.27 34.28
N LEU A 214 44.58 -9.36 33.31
CA LEU A 214 43.32 -8.67 33.05
C LEU A 214 42.11 -9.62 32.91
N TYR A 215 42.24 -10.61 32.02
CA TYR A 215 41.11 -11.46 31.62
C TYR A 215 40.60 -12.35 32.75
N ASP A 216 41.51 -12.93 33.54
CA ASP A 216 41.17 -13.70 34.75
C ASP A 216 40.27 -12.91 35.71
N HIS A 217 40.53 -11.60 35.88
CA HIS A 217 39.80 -10.75 36.81
C HIS A 217 38.47 -10.27 36.22
N VAL A 218 38.40 -10.05 34.91
CA VAL A 218 37.12 -9.80 34.21
C VAL A 218 36.20 -11.02 34.32
N HIS A 219 36.69 -12.23 34.02
CA HIS A 219 35.91 -13.46 34.12
C HIS A 219 35.44 -13.74 35.56
N LYS A 220 36.35 -13.66 36.55
CA LYS A 220 35.98 -13.84 37.97
C LYS A 220 34.95 -12.82 38.45
N THR A 221 34.97 -11.61 37.90
CA THR A 221 33.98 -10.58 38.24
C THR A 221 32.61 -10.93 37.64
N GLU A 222 32.56 -11.31 36.36
CA GLU A 222 31.32 -11.78 35.71
C GLU A 222 30.71 -12.97 36.44
N GLU A 223 31.52 -13.99 36.74
CA GLU A 223 31.13 -15.21 37.45
C GLU A 223 30.64 -14.92 38.88
N ARG A 224 31.30 -14.01 39.61
CA ARG A 224 30.85 -13.56 40.93
C ARG A 224 29.47 -12.93 40.87
N LEU A 225 29.24 -11.98 39.95
CA LEU A 225 27.96 -11.30 39.81
C LEU A 225 26.83 -12.29 39.44
N GLN A 226 27.11 -13.27 38.57
CA GLN A 226 26.14 -14.30 38.21
C GLN A 226 25.76 -15.18 39.40
N ASN A 227 26.76 -15.60 40.19
CA ASN A 227 26.56 -16.43 41.38
C ASN A 227 25.82 -15.67 42.50
N GLU A 228 26.10 -14.38 42.69
CA GLU A 228 25.35 -13.51 43.62
C GLU A 228 23.88 -13.40 43.20
N TYR A 229 23.59 -13.09 41.93
CA TYR A 229 22.23 -13.00 41.42
C TYR A 229 21.46 -14.32 41.55
N GLN A 230 22.08 -15.46 41.19
CA GLN A 230 21.49 -16.79 41.35
C GLN A 230 21.17 -17.12 42.82
N THR A 231 22.03 -16.72 43.76
CA THR A 231 21.81 -16.93 45.20
C THR A 231 20.63 -16.11 45.70
N GLN A 232 20.57 -14.82 45.32
CA GLN A 232 19.46 -13.93 45.71
C GLN A 232 18.11 -14.41 45.14
N ILE A 233 18.05 -14.82 43.87
CA ILE A 233 16.83 -15.41 43.27
C ILE A 233 16.31 -16.57 44.13
N ASN A 234 17.20 -17.47 44.55
CA ASN A 234 16.84 -18.66 45.32
C ASN A 234 16.26 -18.27 46.69
N ASP A 235 16.90 -17.34 47.41
CA ASP A 235 16.47 -16.89 48.74
C ASP A 235 15.11 -16.17 48.73
N TYR A 236 14.83 -15.35 47.71
CA TYR A 236 13.57 -14.61 47.57
C TYR A 236 12.39 -15.48 47.13
N PHE A 237 12.64 -16.59 46.44
CA PHE A 237 11.62 -17.56 46.02
C PHE A 237 11.49 -18.77 46.97
N ASP A 238 12.29 -18.88 48.04
CA ASP A 238 12.15 -19.95 49.04
C ASP A 238 10.78 -19.87 49.74
N LEU A 239 10.02 -20.96 49.62
CA LEU A 239 8.71 -21.15 50.25
C LEU A 239 8.76 -20.97 51.78
N LYS A 240 9.88 -21.34 52.43
CA LYS A 240 10.07 -21.15 53.88
C LYS A 240 10.25 -19.68 54.26
N ASN A 241 10.67 -18.82 53.34
CA ASN A 241 10.76 -17.38 53.55
C ASN A 241 9.45 -16.66 53.20
N LEU A 242 8.78 -17.09 52.13
CA LEU A 242 7.49 -16.54 51.67
C LEU A 242 6.33 -16.76 52.67
N PHE A 243 6.33 -17.86 53.43
CA PHE A 243 5.23 -18.24 54.34
C PHE A 243 5.58 -18.20 55.84
N LYS A 244 6.66 -17.49 56.23
CA LYS A 244 7.05 -17.33 57.65
C LYS A 244 6.05 -16.47 58.44
N THR A 245 5.19 -17.09 59.23
CA THR A 245 4.49 -16.39 60.32
C THR A 245 5.46 -16.12 61.47
N LYS A 246 5.51 -14.87 61.95
CA LYS A 246 6.28 -14.50 63.14
C LYS A 246 5.54 -14.94 64.41
N ASP A 247 5.81 -16.16 64.88
CA ASP A 247 5.54 -16.54 66.28
C ASP A 247 6.53 -17.63 66.75
N PRO A 248 7.59 -17.25 67.52
CA PRO A 248 8.66 -18.17 67.92
C PRO A 248 8.41 -18.84 69.29
N THR A 249 7.17 -19.21 69.62
CA THR A 249 6.83 -19.82 70.93
C THR A 249 5.90 -21.02 70.82
N ASN A 250 6.35 -22.10 70.15
CA ASN A 250 6.11 -23.50 70.55
C ASN A 250 6.75 -24.49 69.55
N PRO A 251 7.74 -25.31 69.95
CA PRO A 251 8.34 -26.30 69.07
C PRO A 251 7.45 -27.54 68.96
N GLY A 252 6.61 -27.62 67.92
CA GLY A 252 5.92 -28.88 67.57
C GLY A 252 4.48 -28.75 67.07
N ARG A 253 4.28 -28.12 65.90
CA ARG A 253 3.20 -28.43 64.94
C ARG A 253 3.36 -27.57 63.69
N THR A 254 3.70 -28.17 62.56
CA THR A 254 3.56 -27.57 61.23
C THR A 254 2.07 -27.45 60.88
N THR A 255 1.46 -26.30 61.13
CA THR A 255 0.12 -25.99 60.66
C THR A 255 0.16 -25.41 59.25
N MET A 256 -0.71 -25.92 58.38
CA MET A 256 -0.94 -25.38 57.04
C MET A 256 -1.43 -23.92 57.10
N PRO A 257 -1.22 -23.11 56.05
CA PRO A 257 -1.63 -21.70 56.05
C PRO A 257 -3.14 -21.56 56.29
N VAL A 258 -3.50 -20.76 57.30
CA VAL A 258 -4.89 -20.45 57.64
C VAL A 258 -5.50 -19.59 56.52
N VAL A 259 -6.73 -19.91 56.13
CA VAL A 259 -7.47 -19.40 54.96
C VAL A 259 -7.67 -17.86 54.94
N GLY A 260 -7.31 -17.15 56.02
CA GLY A 260 -7.48 -15.69 56.13
C GLY A 260 -6.33 -14.81 55.62
N ASN A 261 -5.13 -15.35 55.34
CA ASN A 261 -3.92 -14.50 55.13
C ASN A 261 -3.35 -14.49 53.69
N THR A 262 -4.11 -14.97 52.71
CA THR A 262 -3.69 -15.08 51.29
C THR A 262 -3.32 -13.75 50.66
N ALA A 263 -3.98 -12.64 51.01
CA ALA A 263 -3.64 -11.31 50.51
C ALA A 263 -2.25 -10.84 50.97
N HIS A 264 -1.87 -11.11 52.23
CA HIS A 264 -0.55 -10.75 52.76
C HIS A 264 0.55 -11.55 52.05
N HIS A 265 0.38 -12.86 51.88
CA HIS A 265 1.35 -13.69 51.15
C HIS A 265 1.51 -13.26 49.68
N ARG A 266 0.44 -12.82 49.00
CA ARG A 266 0.53 -12.24 47.65
C ARG A 266 1.31 -10.92 47.63
N ALA A 267 1.11 -10.04 48.61
CA ALA A 267 1.88 -8.79 48.71
C ALA A 267 3.38 -9.04 48.92
N VAL A 268 3.74 -10.00 49.77
CA VAL A 268 5.15 -10.41 49.98
C VAL A 268 5.75 -11.01 48.72
N LEU A 269 5.00 -11.86 47.99
CA LEU A 269 5.44 -12.41 46.70
C LEU A 269 5.78 -11.31 45.69
N TRP A 270 4.86 -10.36 45.46
CA TRP A 270 5.09 -9.27 44.50
C TRP A 270 6.26 -8.38 44.91
N THR A 271 6.39 -8.06 46.20
CA THR A 271 7.54 -7.33 46.75
C THR A 271 8.87 -8.05 46.49
N ASN A 272 8.89 -9.39 46.54
CA ASN A 272 10.09 -10.17 46.24
C ASN A 272 10.38 -10.23 44.73
N VAL A 273 9.35 -10.31 43.87
CA VAL A 273 9.51 -10.26 42.41
C VAL A 273 10.08 -8.92 41.95
N GLU A 274 9.58 -7.80 42.48
CA GLU A 274 10.12 -6.46 42.23
C GLU A 274 11.62 -6.38 42.61
N LYS A 275 11.99 -6.83 43.82
CA LYS A 275 13.39 -6.85 44.28
C LYS A 275 14.32 -7.68 43.41
N ILE A 276 13.87 -8.82 42.90
CA ILE A 276 14.70 -9.65 42.00
C ILE A 276 14.97 -8.91 40.69
N LEU A 277 13.97 -8.25 40.13
CA LEU A 277 14.10 -7.49 38.88
C LEU A 277 14.92 -6.20 39.09
N ASP A 278 14.84 -5.57 40.27
CA ASP A 278 15.73 -4.47 40.67
C ASP A 278 17.19 -4.92 40.82
N LEU A 279 17.44 -6.09 41.42
CA LEU A 279 18.79 -6.67 41.52
C LEU A 279 19.35 -7.01 40.13
N LEU A 280 18.52 -7.54 39.23
CA LEU A 280 18.90 -7.79 37.84
C LEU A 280 19.33 -6.48 37.15
N TYR A 281 18.57 -5.38 37.32
CA TYR A 281 18.96 -4.07 36.80
C TYR A 281 20.31 -3.59 37.37
N VAL A 282 20.53 -3.71 38.69
CA VAL A 282 21.78 -3.31 39.34
C VAL A 282 22.97 -4.09 38.77
N TYR A 283 22.88 -5.41 38.67
CA TYR A 283 23.98 -6.23 38.15
C TYR A 283 24.20 -6.03 36.63
N MET A 284 23.13 -5.88 35.84
CA MET A 284 23.23 -5.49 34.43
C MET A 284 23.97 -4.16 34.26
N ALA A 285 23.65 -3.15 35.08
CA ALA A 285 24.34 -1.87 35.05
C ALA A 285 25.84 -2.01 35.41
N GLN A 286 26.21 -2.89 36.34
CA GLN A 286 27.61 -3.16 36.66
C GLN A 286 28.36 -3.81 35.49
N VAL A 287 27.81 -4.85 34.86
CA VAL A 287 28.41 -5.54 33.70
C VAL A 287 28.50 -4.61 32.48
N TYR A 288 27.47 -3.81 32.21
CA TYR A 288 27.48 -2.80 31.15
C TYR A 288 28.57 -1.74 31.37
N ASN A 289 28.74 -1.24 32.60
CA ASN A 289 29.82 -0.30 32.91
C ASN A 289 31.22 -0.95 32.77
N LEU A 290 31.37 -2.23 33.12
CA LEU A 290 32.61 -2.98 32.94
C LEU A 290 33.00 -3.10 31.45
N GLN A 291 32.07 -3.58 30.60
CA GLN A 291 32.26 -3.69 29.15
C GLN A 291 32.56 -2.33 28.51
N ARG A 292 31.80 -1.29 28.85
CA ARG A 292 32.01 0.07 28.31
C ARG A 292 33.39 0.65 28.64
N VAL A 293 33.96 0.32 29.81
CA VAL A 293 35.32 0.76 30.17
C VAL A 293 36.39 -0.08 29.46
N LEU A 294 36.19 -1.39 29.28
CA LEU A 294 37.08 -2.26 28.48
C LEU A 294 37.18 -1.79 27.02
N ILE A 295 36.06 -1.38 26.42
CA ILE A 295 36.01 -0.83 25.05
C ILE A 295 36.72 0.55 24.97
N LYS A 296 36.54 1.41 25.98
CA LYS A 296 37.12 2.78 25.98
C LYS A 296 38.61 2.83 26.39
N LYS A 297 39.15 1.79 27.04
CA LYS A 297 40.57 1.72 27.44
C LYS A 297 41.42 1.09 26.33
N LYS A 298 42.47 1.82 25.92
CA LYS A 298 43.45 1.37 24.92
C LYS A 298 44.81 1.15 25.57
N ASP A 299 45.53 0.13 25.12
CA ASP A 299 46.94 -0.06 25.47
C ASP A 299 47.79 1.09 24.91
N PRO A 300 48.61 1.78 25.73
CA PRO A 300 49.52 2.82 25.25
C PRO A 300 50.56 2.37 24.21
N VAL A 301 50.84 1.07 24.09
CA VAL A 301 51.88 0.54 23.17
C VAL A 301 51.29 0.03 21.85
N THR A 302 50.30 -0.85 21.91
CA THR A 302 49.68 -1.45 20.71
C THR A 302 48.49 -0.65 20.16
N HIS A 303 47.99 0.34 20.90
CA HIS A 303 46.78 1.13 20.61
C HIS A 303 45.46 0.33 20.46
N THR A 304 45.48 -1.00 20.59
CA THR A 304 44.27 -1.83 20.62
C THR A 304 43.50 -1.59 21.90
N ASN A 305 42.18 -1.64 21.83
CA ASN A 305 41.36 -1.56 23.04
C ASN A 305 41.41 -2.86 23.86
N PHE A 306 41.12 -2.80 25.16
CA PHE A 306 41.23 -3.98 26.04
C PHE A 306 40.22 -5.09 25.66
N MET A 307 39.12 -4.73 24.98
CA MET A 307 38.14 -5.69 24.46
C MET A 307 38.63 -6.43 23.21
N GLU A 308 39.33 -5.75 22.30
CA GLU A 308 40.02 -6.37 21.16
C GLU A 308 41.11 -7.35 21.60
N GLY A 309 41.77 -7.07 22.73
CA GLY A 309 42.69 -8.00 23.38
C GLY A 309 41.98 -9.30 23.80
N LEU A 310 40.91 -9.17 24.60
CA LEU A 310 40.05 -10.30 25.02
C LEU A 310 39.64 -11.19 23.83
N ILE A 311 39.20 -10.58 22.73
CA ILE A 311 38.72 -11.28 21.53
C ILE A 311 39.87 -12.02 20.83
N LYS A 312 41.06 -11.41 20.71
CA LYS A 312 42.25 -12.05 20.10
C LYS A 312 42.73 -13.26 20.89
N ASP A 313 42.58 -13.23 22.21
CA ASP A 313 42.94 -14.33 23.10
C ASP A 313 41.83 -15.39 23.24
N GLY A 314 40.75 -15.29 22.43
CA GLY A 314 39.70 -16.30 22.30
C GLY A 314 38.52 -16.16 23.26
N HIS A 315 38.39 -15.04 23.97
CA HIS A 315 37.28 -14.78 24.88
C HIS A 315 36.10 -14.08 24.19
N SER A 316 34.89 -14.23 24.75
CA SER A 316 33.66 -13.66 24.19
C SER A 316 33.68 -12.13 24.18
N GLY A 317 33.43 -11.52 23.01
CA GLY A 317 33.39 -10.07 22.81
C GLY A 317 32.18 -9.33 23.40
N ASP A 318 31.25 -10.05 24.03
CA ASP A 318 30.06 -9.49 24.69
C ASP A 318 29.82 -10.19 26.04
N LEU A 319 30.08 -9.46 27.12
CA LEU A 319 29.84 -9.85 28.50
C LEU A 319 28.38 -9.59 28.91
N VAL A 320 27.73 -8.60 28.30
CA VAL A 320 26.39 -8.15 28.72
C VAL A 320 25.33 -9.14 28.24
N SER A 321 25.34 -9.55 26.97
CA SER A 321 24.39 -10.57 26.48
C SER A 321 24.60 -11.93 27.15
N LYS A 322 25.86 -12.30 27.44
CA LYS A 322 26.21 -13.53 28.17
C LYS A 322 25.62 -13.54 29.59
N PHE A 323 25.80 -12.45 30.34
CA PHE A 323 25.22 -12.29 31.67
C PHE A 323 23.68 -12.26 31.64
N TRP A 324 23.09 -11.55 30.67
CA TRP A 324 21.63 -11.49 30.47
C TRP A 324 21.02 -12.87 30.21
N LEU A 325 21.56 -13.62 29.24
CA LEU A 325 21.09 -14.97 28.90
C LEU A 325 21.16 -15.93 30.10
N SER A 326 22.28 -15.92 30.81
CA SER A 326 22.48 -16.74 32.02
C SER A 326 21.46 -16.37 33.10
N SER A 327 21.29 -15.07 33.36
CA SER A 327 20.32 -14.52 34.31
C SER A 327 18.86 -14.84 33.97
N MET A 328 18.49 -14.84 32.68
CA MET A 328 17.15 -15.25 32.23
C MET A 328 16.90 -16.74 32.45
N VAL A 329 17.89 -17.60 32.21
CA VAL A 329 17.80 -19.05 32.48
C VAL A 329 17.64 -19.31 33.99
N SER A 330 18.42 -18.64 34.83
CA SER A 330 18.30 -18.70 36.30
C SER A 330 16.88 -18.33 36.78
N LEU A 331 16.36 -17.19 36.33
CA LEU A 331 15.04 -16.69 36.70
C LEU A 331 13.92 -17.65 36.23
N LYS A 332 13.98 -18.10 34.98
CA LYS A 332 13.00 -19.02 34.38
C LYS A 332 12.93 -20.37 35.10
N ASN A 333 14.09 -20.92 35.48
CA ASN A 333 14.17 -22.18 36.21
C ASN A 333 13.62 -22.05 37.64
N GLN A 334 13.91 -20.95 38.34
CA GLN A 334 13.37 -20.75 39.69
C GLN A 334 11.85 -20.60 39.69
N ILE A 335 11.29 -19.75 38.81
CA ILE A 335 9.83 -19.56 38.71
C ILE A 335 9.13 -20.90 38.44
N ARG A 336 9.65 -21.71 37.51
CA ARG A 336 9.10 -23.03 37.20
C ARG A 336 9.11 -23.96 38.40
N THR A 337 10.21 -24.01 39.15
CA THR A 337 10.34 -24.84 40.37
C THR A 337 9.34 -24.37 41.45
N SER A 338 9.35 -23.10 41.83
CA SER A 338 8.47 -22.56 42.88
C SER A 338 6.96 -22.72 42.55
N VAL A 339 6.59 -22.65 41.27
CA VAL A 339 5.21 -22.82 40.80
C VAL A 339 4.81 -24.29 40.66
N ALA A 340 5.76 -25.20 40.47
CA ALA A 340 5.53 -26.64 40.59
C ALA A 340 5.26 -27.02 42.06
N GLU A 341 6.01 -26.45 42.99
CA GLU A 341 5.93 -26.74 44.43
C GLU A 341 4.77 -26.04 45.16
N SER A 342 4.24 -24.92 44.64
CA SER A 342 3.15 -24.17 45.30
C SER A 342 2.01 -23.77 44.36
N THR A 343 0.83 -24.35 44.60
CA THR A 343 -0.43 -23.99 43.94
C THR A 343 -0.88 -22.55 44.24
N HIS A 344 -0.55 -22.02 45.42
CA HIS A 344 -0.87 -20.65 45.80
C HIS A 344 -0.05 -19.62 44.99
N LEU A 345 1.23 -19.92 44.72
CA LEU A 345 2.06 -19.09 43.83
C LEU A 345 1.54 -19.15 42.39
N ARG A 346 1.18 -20.35 41.90
CA ARG A 346 0.57 -20.53 40.58
C ARG A 346 -0.67 -19.65 40.40
N GLN A 347 -1.64 -19.75 41.32
CA GLN A 347 -2.86 -18.95 41.27
C GLN A 347 -2.61 -17.44 41.37
N ALA A 348 -1.57 -17.00 42.09
CA ALA A 348 -1.21 -15.59 42.15
C ALA A 348 -0.72 -15.08 40.78
N PHE A 349 0.22 -15.79 40.15
CA PHE A 349 0.72 -15.43 38.82
C PHE A 349 -0.35 -15.56 37.72
N GLU A 350 -1.23 -16.57 37.77
CA GLU A 350 -2.31 -16.75 36.80
C GLU A 350 -3.44 -15.71 36.93
N SER A 351 -3.76 -15.25 38.15
CA SER A 351 -4.88 -14.31 38.38
C SER A 351 -4.47 -12.83 38.33
N GLU A 352 -3.19 -12.52 38.51
CA GLU A 352 -2.65 -11.15 38.56
C GLU A 352 -1.54 -10.91 37.51
N TYR A 353 -1.51 -11.73 36.44
CA TYR A 353 -0.57 -11.62 35.31
C TYR A 353 -0.35 -10.19 34.75
N PRO A 354 -1.35 -9.30 34.64
CA PRO A 354 -1.12 -7.91 34.20
C PRO A 354 -0.16 -7.11 35.10
N LYS A 355 -0.07 -7.43 36.40
CA LYS A 355 0.93 -6.81 37.30
C LYS A 355 2.34 -7.24 36.94
N LEU A 356 2.52 -8.50 36.57
CA LEU A 356 3.81 -9.06 36.16
C LEU A 356 4.34 -8.36 34.91
N LEU A 357 3.48 -8.19 33.89
CA LEU A 357 3.79 -7.42 32.68
C LEU A 357 4.14 -5.96 32.99
N ARG A 358 3.45 -5.32 33.95
CA ARG A 358 3.79 -3.95 34.37
C ARG A 358 5.21 -3.86 34.95
N ILE A 359 5.57 -4.74 35.87
CA ILE A 359 6.91 -4.75 36.50
C ILE A 359 7.98 -5.12 35.45
N GLN A 360 7.65 -6.01 34.51
CA GLN A 360 8.51 -6.37 33.38
C GLN A 360 8.80 -5.17 32.47
N ASN A 361 7.76 -4.45 32.04
CA ASN A 361 7.89 -3.27 31.17
C ASN A 361 8.66 -2.14 31.87
N ASP A 362 8.48 -1.97 33.18
CA ASP A 362 9.26 -1.02 33.99
C ASP A 362 10.76 -1.36 34.01
N LEU A 363 11.12 -2.64 34.20
CA LEU A 363 12.52 -3.09 34.09
C LEU A 363 13.10 -2.81 32.69
N ILE A 364 12.37 -3.16 31.63
CA ILE A 364 12.81 -2.95 30.23
C ILE A 364 13.05 -1.46 29.97
N ASN A 365 12.13 -0.59 30.40
CA ASN A 365 12.27 0.87 30.29
C ASN A 365 13.50 1.38 31.04
N ARG A 366 13.78 0.87 32.25
CA ARG A 366 14.98 1.22 33.01
C ARG A 366 16.27 0.72 32.35
N LEU A 367 16.28 -0.48 31.77
CA LEU A 367 17.43 -1.00 31.01
C LEU A 367 17.70 -0.15 29.75
N ASN A 368 16.66 0.25 29.02
CA ASN A 368 16.78 1.15 27.86
C ASN A 368 17.36 2.54 28.25
N GLN A 369 17.13 3.01 29.48
CA GLN A 369 17.69 4.27 30.00
C GLN A 369 19.18 4.21 30.37
N LEU A 370 19.83 3.05 30.34
CA LEU A 370 21.29 2.94 30.58
C LEU A 370 22.15 3.49 29.43
N GLN A 371 21.53 3.93 28.33
CA GLN A 371 22.17 4.48 27.14
C GLN A 371 22.63 5.95 27.32
N PRO A 372 23.91 6.28 27.07
CA PRO A 372 24.34 7.64 26.78
C PRO A 372 24.40 7.88 25.27
N GLY A 373 23.79 8.96 24.78
CA GLY A 373 23.92 9.37 23.38
C GLY A 373 25.38 9.70 23.03
N PHE A 374 26.00 8.91 22.15
CA PHE A 374 27.30 9.17 21.55
C PHE A 374 27.21 9.03 20.03
N SER A 375 27.77 10.01 19.33
CA SER A 375 27.63 10.21 17.89
C SER A 375 28.96 10.04 17.13
N ASP A 376 29.79 9.09 17.55
CA ASP A 376 31.09 8.81 16.92
C ASP A 376 31.10 7.42 16.25
N THR A 377 31.45 7.39 14.97
CA THR A 377 31.02 6.38 13.99
C THR A 377 31.84 5.09 13.89
N GLU A 378 32.68 4.76 14.88
CA GLU A 378 33.64 3.63 14.77
C GLU A 378 33.34 2.40 15.67
N ILE A 379 32.32 2.41 16.52
CA ILE A 379 32.02 1.30 17.47
C ILE A 379 30.55 0.83 17.38
N ALA A 380 29.88 1.05 16.25
CA ALA A 380 28.44 0.81 16.12
C ALA A 380 28.02 -0.69 16.15
N ILE A 381 28.90 -1.62 15.77
CA ILE A 381 28.52 -3.01 15.44
C ILE A 381 28.13 -3.82 16.69
N ASN A 382 28.89 -3.74 17.79
CA ASN A 382 28.65 -4.57 18.97
C ASN A 382 27.53 -4.04 19.90
N ASP A 383 27.25 -2.73 19.89
CA ASP A 383 26.08 -2.19 20.59
C ASP A 383 24.78 -2.63 19.88
N GLN A 384 24.83 -3.02 18.61
CA GLN A 384 23.65 -3.38 17.81
C GLN A 384 23.08 -4.76 18.19
N GLU A 385 23.93 -5.78 18.42
CA GLU A 385 23.49 -7.11 18.88
C GLU A 385 22.87 -7.07 20.29
N PHE A 386 23.46 -6.31 21.21
CA PHE A 386 22.89 -6.09 22.54
C PHE A 386 21.53 -5.38 22.48
N ASN A 387 21.41 -4.38 21.60
CA ASN A 387 20.15 -3.69 21.35
C ASN A 387 19.08 -4.65 20.80
N ASP A 388 19.41 -5.55 19.87
CA ASP A 388 18.45 -6.50 19.32
C ASP A 388 18.01 -7.55 20.36
N HIS A 389 18.90 -7.99 21.26
CA HIS A 389 18.56 -8.91 22.34
C HIS A 389 17.70 -8.30 23.46
N ILE A 390 17.84 -7.01 23.77
CA ILE A 390 16.93 -6.33 24.72
C ILE A 390 15.61 -5.89 24.03
N LYS A 391 15.66 -5.34 22.81
CA LYS A 391 14.46 -4.87 22.09
C LYS A 391 13.46 -5.98 21.79
N THR A 392 13.91 -7.21 21.57
CA THR A 392 13.02 -8.33 21.20
C THR A 392 12.10 -8.78 22.34
N ASN A 393 12.41 -8.50 23.62
CA ASN A 393 11.64 -8.90 24.82
C ASN A 393 11.39 -10.42 25.02
N ASP A 394 11.61 -11.25 23.99
CA ASP A 394 11.17 -12.65 23.91
C ASP A 394 11.69 -13.53 25.03
N GLN A 395 12.93 -13.33 25.46
CA GLN A 395 13.55 -14.15 26.49
C GLN A 395 12.87 -13.95 27.85
N LEU A 396 12.59 -12.71 28.23
CA LEU A 396 11.89 -12.35 29.46
C LEU A 396 10.39 -12.68 29.38
N ASN A 397 9.75 -12.44 28.23
CA ASN A 397 8.38 -12.92 27.94
C ASN A 397 8.27 -14.44 28.14
N SER A 398 9.25 -15.22 27.66
CA SER A 398 9.26 -16.68 27.76
C SER A 398 9.40 -17.22 29.18
N CYS A 399 9.74 -16.37 30.17
CA CYS A 399 9.72 -16.74 31.59
C CYS A 399 8.28 -16.76 32.14
N PHE A 400 7.37 -15.99 31.54
CA PHE A 400 6.04 -15.71 32.09
C PHE A 400 4.87 -16.14 31.18
N GLU A 401 5.12 -16.46 29.90
CA GLU A 401 4.11 -16.90 28.89
C GLU A 401 3.17 -18.00 29.41
N ILE A 402 3.66 -18.89 30.28
CA ILE A 402 2.88 -19.99 30.87
C ILE A 402 1.63 -19.53 31.64
N PHE A 403 1.61 -18.29 32.15
CA PHE A 403 0.47 -17.74 32.90
C PHE A 403 -0.54 -17.00 32.02
N GLU A 404 -0.13 -16.51 30.85
CA GLU A 404 -1.01 -15.75 29.95
C GLU A 404 -2.21 -16.59 29.49
N LYS A 405 -1.96 -17.85 29.10
CA LYS A 405 -3.01 -18.79 28.64
C LYS A 405 -4.04 -19.07 29.74
N SER A 406 -3.60 -19.24 30.99
CA SER A 406 -4.49 -19.37 32.15
C SER A 406 -5.28 -18.08 32.42
N TYR A 407 -4.62 -16.92 32.39
CA TYR A 407 -5.26 -15.62 32.59
C TYR A 407 -6.38 -15.37 31.57
N LEU A 408 -6.11 -15.61 30.28
CA LEU A 408 -7.09 -15.42 29.20
C LEU A 408 -8.29 -16.37 29.32
N SER A 409 -8.10 -17.58 29.85
CA SER A 409 -9.20 -18.52 30.16
C SER A 409 -10.07 -17.99 31.31
N ILE A 410 -9.45 -17.51 32.39
CA ILE A 410 -10.15 -16.93 33.55
C ILE A 410 -10.90 -15.65 33.17
N SER A 411 -10.28 -14.79 32.35
CA SER A 411 -10.89 -13.56 31.80
C SER A 411 -12.16 -13.88 31.00
N LEU A 412 -12.12 -14.90 30.14
CA LEU A 412 -13.31 -15.34 29.39
C LEU A 412 -14.43 -15.84 30.32
N SER A 413 -14.10 -16.58 31.39
CA SER A 413 -15.09 -16.99 32.41
C SER A 413 -15.78 -15.76 33.00
N ARG A 414 -15.00 -14.81 33.56
CA ARG A 414 -15.52 -13.58 34.21
C ARG A 414 -16.41 -12.73 33.29
N LEU A 415 -16.15 -12.73 31.99
CA LEU A 415 -16.99 -12.05 31.00
C LEU A 415 -18.27 -12.84 30.66
N SER A 416 -18.20 -14.17 30.64
CA SER A 416 -19.32 -15.06 30.30
C SER A 416 -20.27 -15.37 31.47
N ASP A 417 -19.77 -15.38 32.71
CA ASP A 417 -20.56 -15.74 33.90
C ASP A 417 -21.71 -14.75 34.18
N PRO A 418 -21.54 -13.41 34.11
CA PRO A 418 -22.65 -12.45 34.24
C PRO A 418 -23.71 -12.61 33.15
N ILE A 419 -23.30 -12.90 31.92
CA ILE A 419 -24.21 -13.13 30.78
C ILE A 419 -25.02 -14.42 31.00
N ASN A 420 -24.36 -15.48 31.45
CA ASN A 420 -25.02 -16.74 31.76
C ASN A 420 -26.01 -16.58 32.91
N LEU A 421 -25.67 -15.84 33.97
CA LEU A 421 -26.55 -15.57 35.11
C LEU A 421 -27.78 -14.73 34.71
N ALA A 422 -27.58 -13.62 34.00
CA ALA A 422 -28.66 -12.75 33.50
C ALA A 422 -29.67 -13.48 32.61
N LEU A 423 -29.25 -14.60 32.00
CA LEU A 423 -30.01 -15.39 31.03
C LEU A 423 -30.10 -16.86 31.49
N SER A 424 -30.20 -17.09 32.81
CA SER A 424 -30.29 -18.42 33.46
C SER A 424 -31.71 -18.86 33.86
N GLY A 425 -32.74 -18.14 33.40
CA GLY A 425 -34.14 -18.55 33.49
C GLY A 425 -34.64 -19.28 32.24
N ASN A 426 -35.90 -19.72 32.25
CA ASN A 426 -36.60 -20.23 31.06
C ASN A 426 -36.34 -19.31 29.84
N GLN A 427 -36.10 -19.91 28.66
CA GLN A 427 -35.62 -19.30 27.40
C GLN A 427 -36.41 -18.09 26.85
N LYS A 428 -37.43 -17.59 27.55
CA LYS A 428 -38.33 -16.50 27.17
C LYS A 428 -38.10 -15.18 27.93
N ASN A 429 -37.26 -15.18 28.98
CA ASN A 429 -37.01 -13.99 29.78
C ASN A 429 -35.79 -13.22 29.27
N LEU A 430 -36.01 -11.96 28.90
CA LEU A 430 -34.97 -10.99 28.56
C LEU A 430 -34.32 -10.42 29.84
N PRO A 431 -33.05 -9.96 29.77
CA PRO A 431 -32.31 -9.50 30.94
C PRO A 431 -32.77 -8.10 31.37
N THR A 432 -32.77 -7.84 32.67
CA THR A 432 -33.12 -6.52 33.22
C THR A 432 -31.99 -5.50 33.03
N GLN A 433 -32.31 -4.20 33.11
CA GLN A 433 -31.31 -3.13 33.01
C GLN A 433 -30.18 -3.28 34.06
N GLN A 434 -30.48 -3.75 35.27
CA GLN A 434 -29.46 -3.98 36.30
C GLN A 434 -28.50 -5.12 35.94
N GLU A 435 -29.01 -6.18 35.31
CA GLU A 435 -28.18 -7.28 34.83
C GLU A 435 -27.33 -6.85 33.62
N LEU A 436 -27.89 -6.02 32.74
CA LEU A 436 -27.18 -5.40 31.62
C LEU A 436 -26.01 -4.51 32.10
N ASP A 437 -26.26 -3.65 33.09
CA ASP A 437 -25.24 -2.85 33.76
C ASP A 437 -24.12 -3.72 34.35
N ASN A 438 -24.44 -4.91 34.89
CA ASN A 438 -23.45 -5.82 35.46
C ASN A 438 -22.59 -6.50 34.39
N ILE A 439 -23.16 -6.86 33.23
CA ILE A 439 -22.41 -7.38 32.08
C ILE A 439 -21.44 -6.31 31.56
N VAL A 440 -21.91 -5.08 31.36
CA VAL A 440 -21.05 -3.97 30.87
C VAL A 440 -19.96 -3.65 31.89
N LYS A 441 -20.26 -3.59 33.20
CA LYS A 441 -19.24 -3.41 34.25
C LYS A 441 -18.17 -4.51 34.23
N ALA A 442 -18.52 -5.76 33.96
CA ALA A 442 -17.53 -6.83 33.84
C ALA A 442 -16.58 -6.60 32.65
N ILE A 443 -17.09 -6.15 31.51
CA ILE A 443 -16.31 -5.77 30.33
C ILE A 443 -15.37 -4.59 30.65
N VAL A 444 -15.89 -3.51 31.25
CA VAL A 444 -15.07 -2.33 31.62
C VAL A 444 -13.95 -2.71 32.59
N ASN A 445 -14.26 -3.54 33.60
CA ASN A 445 -13.28 -3.97 34.59
C ASN A 445 -12.14 -4.77 33.96
N GLU A 446 -12.43 -5.76 33.11
CA GLU A 446 -11.40 -6.57 32.44
C GLU A 446 -10.54 -5.76 31.47
N LEU A 447 -11.10 -4.79 30.74
CA LEU A 447 -10.34 -3.90 29.85
C LEU A 447 -9.49 -2.87 30.62
N SER A 448 -9.95 -2.36 31.76
CA SER A 448 -9.23 -1.35 32.54
C SER A 448 -7.96 -1.89 33.24
N VAL A 449 -7.91 -3.20 33.54
CA VAL A 449 -6.81 -3.83 34.29
C VAL A 449 -5.57 -4.10 33.42
N ILE A 450 -5.72 -4.07 32.09
CA ILE A 450 -4.74 -4.59 31.12
C ILE A 450 -4.07 -3.53 30.24
N THR A 451 -4.37 -2.24 30.42
CA THR A 451 -3.89 -1.10 29.60
C THR A 451 -2.38 -0.84 29.66
N VAL A 452 -1.59 -1.79 30.15
CA VAL A 452 -0.12 -1.73 30.29
C VAL A 452 0.59 -2.49 29.15
N SER A 453 -0.15 -3.22 28.31
CA SER A 453 0.41 -4.00 27.20
C SER A 453 -0.61 -4.18 26.06
N ASP A 454 -0.35 -3.56 24.91
CA ASP A 454 -1.22 -3.63 23.72
C ASP A 454 -1.47 -5.07 23.24
N THR A 455 -0.48 -5.96 23.38
CA THR A 455 -0.61 -7.36 22.99
C THR A 455 -1.60 -8.11 23.86
N LEU A 456 -1.68 -7.80 25.16
CA LEU A 456 -2.68 -8.37 26.06
C LEU A 456 -4.05 -7.70 25.90
N VAL A 457 -4.09 -6.37 25.71
CA VAL A 457 -5.32 -5.61 25.40
C VAL A 457 -6.02 -6.24 24.19
N ASN A 458 -5.29 -6.47 23.09
CA ASN A 458 -5.82 -7.10 21.89
C ASN A 458 -6.32 -8.54 22.12
N LYS A 459 -5.66 -9.33 22.98
CA LYS A 459 -6.09 -10.71 23.31
C LYS A 459 -7.35 -10.74 24.17
N VAL A 460 -7.51 -9.83 25.13
CA VAL A 460 -8.73 -9.74 25.96
C VAL A 460 -9.88 -9.09 25.19
N ALA A 461 -9.63 -8.13 24.29
CA ALA A 461 -10.64 -7.58 23.40
C ALA A 461 -11.32 -8.68 22.56
N ARG A 462 -10.58 -9.73 22.15
CA ARG A 462 -11.16 -10.93 21.50
C ARG A 462 -12.02 -11.78 22.44
N ASN A 463 -11.77 -11.77 23.75
CA ASN A 463 -12.66 -12.41 24.73
C ASN A 463 -13.92 -11.56 24.98
N VAL A 464 -13.80 -10.22 24.99
CA VAL A 464 -14.96 -9.31 25.01
C VAL A 464 -15.83 -9.52 23.77
N ALA A 465 -15.22 -9.64 22.59
CA ALA A 465 -15.92 -9.98 21.35
C ALA A 465 -16.72 -11.30 21.46
N LYS A 466 -16.12 -12.37 22.01
CA LYS A 466 -16.82 -13.64 22.29
C LYS A 466 -17.95 -13.49 23.31
N ALA A 467 -17.79 -12.62 24.30
CA ALA A 467 -18.84 -12.34 25.29
C ALA A 467 -20.02 -11.60 24.67
N ILE A 468 -19.77 -10.60 23.81
CA ILE A 468 -20.79 -9.90 23.01
C ILE A 468 -21.55 -10.90 22.12
N GLN A 469 -20.84 -11.79 21.44
CA GLN A 469 -21.46 -12.86 20.63
C GLN A 469 -22.29 -13.83 21.48
N LEU A 470 -21.81 -14.24 22.67
CA LEU A 470 -22.57 -15.08 23.60
C LEU A 470 -23.87 -14.40 24.07
N PHE A 471 -23.82 -13.09 24.34
CA PHE A 471 -24.99 -12.30 24.72
C PHE A 471 -26.02 -12.23 23.58
N ALA A 472 -25.59 -11.97 22.35
CA ALA A 472 -26.45 -11.99 21.16
C ALA A 472 -27.11 -13.36 20.96
N ASN A 473 -26.32 -14.44 20.91
CA ASN A 473 -26.80 -15.81 20.70
C ASN A 473 -27.78 -16.29 21.79
N LYS A 474 -27.68 -15.76 23.01
CA LYS A 474 -28.66 -16.03 24.09
C LYS A 474 -29.94 -15.22 23.91
N CYS A 475 -29.84 -13.95 23.50
CA CYS A 475 -31.01 -13.12 23.23
C CYS A 475 -31.81 -13.61 22.02
N GLU A 476 -31.16 -14.17 21.00
CA GLU A 476 -31.79 -14.76 19.81
C GLU A 476 -32.85 -15.80 20.16
N GLN A 477 -32.62 -16.62 21.19
CA GLN A 477 -33.57 -17.65 21.65
C GLN A 477 -34.91 -17.08 22.17
N SER A 478 -34.96 -15.78 22.46
CA SER A 478 -36.18 -15.08 22.90
C SER A 478 -36.94 -14.39 21.76
N VAL A 479 -36.32 -14.23 20.59
CA VAL A 479 -36.91 -13.58 19.41
C VAL A 479 -37.91 -14.53 18.73
N CYS A 480 -39.00 -13.98 18.21
CA CYS A 480 -40.08 -14.72 17.55
C CYS A 480 -40.25 -14.23 16.11
N THR A 481 -40.01 -15.10 15.13
CA THR A 481 -40.04 -14.77 13.68
C THR A 481 -41.20 -15.43 12.93
N ASP A 482 -42.17 -16.00 13.66
CA ASP A 482 -43.38 -16.58 13.08
C ASP A 482 -44.46 -15.51 12.77
N SER A 483 -45.62 -15.96 12.31
CA SER A 483 -46.75 -15.09 11.94
C SER A 483 -47.32 -14.24 13.09
N GLU A 484 -47.19 -14.67 14.35
CA GLU A 484 -47.58 -13.83 15.49
C GLU A 484 -46.59 -12.66 15.67
N GLY A 485 -45.34 -12.83 15.25
CA GLY A 485 -44.30 -11.80 15.22
C GLY A 485 -44.46 -10.78 14.10
N SER A 486 -45.00 -11.15 12.93
CA SER A 486 -45.05 -10.27 11.75
C SER A 486 -46.39 -9.57 11.48
N GLN A 487 -47.53 -10.10 11.95
CA GLN A 487 -48.85 -9.61 11.51
C GLN A 487 -49.15 -8.14 11.87
N VAL A 488 -49.90 -7.45 10.98
CA VAL A 488 -50.18 -6.00 11.07
C VAL A 488 -51.70 -5.70 11.25
N VAL A 489 -52.49 -6.73 11.54
CA VAL A 489 -53.97 -6.70 11.46
C VAL A 489 -54.64 -5.95 12.62
N SER A 490 -54.08 -6.00 13.83
CA SER A 490 -54.72 -5.43 15.04
C SER A 490 -53.68 -4.81 15.98
N ALA A 491 -53.92 -4.81 17.30
CA ALA A 491 -52.94 -4.34 18.29
C ALA A 491 -51.74 -5.31 18.39
N PRO A 492 -50.57 -4.86 18.91
CA PRO A 492 -49.37 -5.69 19.00
C PRO A 492 -49.58 -7.00 19.77
N THR A 493 -49.08 -8.10 19.22
CA THR A 493 -49.11 -9.40 19.90
C THR A 493 -48.11 -9.47 21.07
N PRO A 494 -48.28 -10.43 22.00
CA PRO A 494 -47.25 -10.74 23.00
C PRO A 494 -45.91 -11.18 22.41
N ALA A 495 -45.88 -11.67 21.16
CA ALA A 495 -44.65 -11.97 20.43
C ALA A 495 -43.97 -10.69 19.93
N GLN A 496 -44.74 -9.77 19.34
CA GLN A 496 -44.25 -8.46 18.87
C GLN A 496 -43.72 -7.61 20.01
N ILE A 497 -44.45 -7.51 21.13
CA ILE A 497 -43.99 -6.79 22.34
C ILE A 497 -42.67 -7.38 22.86
N ARG A 498 -42.47 -8.70 22.75
CA ARG A 498 -41.19 -9.35 23.12
C ARG A 498 -40.06 -8.99 22.16
N ASN A 499 -40.29 -9.00 20.84
CA ASN A 499 -39.28 -8.57 19.87
C ASN A 499 -38.90 -7.10 20.07
N ILE A 500 -39.86 -6.21 20.28
CA ILE A 500 -39.62 -4.80 20.60
C ILE A 500 -38.75 -4.67 21.86
N SER A 501 -39.09 -5.43 22.91
CA SER A 501 -38.32 -5.46 24.16
C SER A 501 -36.88 -5.98 23.95
N ALA A 502 -36.70 -7.03 23.14
CA ALA A 502 -35.39 -7.58 22.80
C ALA A 502 -34.54 -6.54 22.03
N ILE A 503 -35.11 -5.89 21.01
CA ILE A 503 -34.45 -4.86 20.21
C ILE A 503 -34.03 -3.68 21.09
N ASN A 504 -34.90 -3.21 22.01
CA ASN A 504 -34.57 -2.14 22.94
C ASN A 504 -33.38 -2.51 23.86
N ILE A 505 -33.33 -3.75 24.36
CA ILE A 505 -32.23 -4.22 25.23
C ILE A 505 -30.92 -4.38 24.44
N LEU A 506 -30.97 -4.95 23.24
CA LEU A 506 -29.82 -5.10 22.34
C LEU A 506 -29.25 -3.72 21.94
N TYR A 507 -30.12 -2.76 21.64
CA TYR A 507 -29.72 -1.38 21.36
C TYR A 507 -29.07 -0.70 22.57
N ASN A 508 -29.69 -0.80 23.75
CA ASN A 508 -29.13 -0.22 24.98
C ASN A 508 -27.76 -0.82 25.30
N PHE A 509 -27.55 -2.13 25.06
CA PHE A 509 -26.25 -2.77 25.16
C PHE A 509 -25.22 -2.16 24.19
N CYS A 510 -25.55 -2.06 22.90
CA CYS A 510 -24.69 -1.41 21.90
C CYS A 510 -24.33 0.03 22.30
N CYS A 511 -25.29 0.83 22.74
CA CYS A 511 -25.05 2.20 23.20
C CYS A 511 -24.11 2.26 24.42
N MET A 512 -24.24 1.34 25.38
CA MET A 512 -23.37 1.28 26.56
C MET A 512 -21.94 0.87 26.21
N ILE A 513 -21.75 -0.10 25.30
CA ILE A 513 -20.41 -0.51 24.84
C ILE A 513 -19.77 0.59 23.98
N ASN A 514 -20.50 1.20 23.04
CA ASN A 514 -19.99 2.30 22.22
C ASN A 514 -19.62 3.53 23.06
N LYS A 515 -20.42 3.85 24.09
CA LYS A 515 -20.08 4.89 25.06
C LYS A 515 -18.78 4.56 25.81
N MET A 516 -18.62 3.32 26.29
CA MET A 516 -17.38 2.88 26.93
C MET A 516 -16.17 2.98 25.98
N LEU A 517 -16.30 2.59 24.71
CA LEU A 517 -15.21 2.73 23.72
C LEU A 517 -14.80 4.19 23.54
N ASN A 518 -15.75 5.13 23.47
CA ASN A 518 -15.48 6.55 23.33
C ASN A 518 -14.87 7.20 24.59
N GLU A 519 -15.16 6.66 25.79
CA GLU A 519 -14.62 7.16 27.07
C GLU A 519 -13.22 6.60 27.39
N GLN A 520 -12.80 5.50 26.74
CA GLN A 520 -11.54 4.78 27.01
C GLN A 520 -10.41 5.20 26.04
N SER A 521 -9.81 6.37 26.27
CA SER A 521 -8.69 6.91 25.47
C SER A 521 -7.42 6.04 25.39
N ASN A 522 -7.31 4.99 26.21
CA ASN A 522 -6.11 4.13 26.33
C ASN A 522 -6.26 2.76 25.63
N LEU A 523 -7.30 2.56 24.81
CA LEU A 523 -7.47 1.35 24.01
C LEU A 523 -6.78 1.50 22.64
N SER A 524 -6.10 0.45 22.19
CA SER A 524 -5.52 0.39 20.85
C SER A 524 -6.62 0.36 19.78
N THR A 525 -6.33 0.92 18.59
CA THR A 525 -7.25 0.89 17.45
C THR A 525 -7.71 -0.54 17.13
N THR A 526 -6.79 -1.51 17.15
CA THR A 526 -7.08 -2.93 16.90
C THR A 526 -8.07 -3.54 17.91
N ALA A 527 -8.00 -3.15 19.18
CA ALA A 527 -8.94 -3.60 20.20
C ALA A 527 -10.33 -2.98 20.00
N ILE A 528 -10.39 -1.70 19.63
CA ILE A 528 -11.64 -1.02 19.27
C ILE A 528 -12.28 -1.71 18.07
N THR A 529 -11.53 -2.00 17.00
CA THR A 529 -12.02 -2.74 15.83
C THR A 529 -12.59 -4.11 16.23
N HIS A 530 -11.84 -4.93 16.99
CA HIS A 530 -12.32 -6.25 17.43
C HIS A 530 -13.63 -6.21 18.23
N ILE A 531 -13.87 -5.16 19.02
CA ILE A 531 -15.12 -5.00 19.80
C ILE A 531 -16.25 -4.48 18.90
N SER A 532 -15.97 -3.51 18.02
CA SER A 532 -16.93 -2.96 17.05
C SER A 532 -17.41 -4.00 16.05
N ASP A 533 -16.52 -4.84 15.52
CA ASP A 533 -16.85 -5.98 14.65
C ASP A 533 -17.80 -6.96 15.36
N ALA A 534 -17.57 -7.20 16.66
CA ALA A 534 -18.45 -8.07 17.46
C ALA A 534 -19.85 -7.46 17.66
N LEU A 535 -19.96 -6.13 17.80
CA LEU A 535 -21.26 -5.46 17.91
C LEU A 535 -22.11 -5.59 16.62
N GLN A 536 -21.50 -5.88 15.46
CA GLN A 536 -22.25 -6.14 14.23
C GLN A 536 -23.19 -7.35 14.37
N CYS A 537 -22.86 -8.37 15.18
CA CYS A 537 -23.76 -9.50 15.39
C CYS A 537 -25.02 -9.11 16.21
N VAL A 538 -24.90 -8.11 17.09
CA VAL A 538 -26.04 -7.55 17.85
C VAL A 538 -26.97 -6.79 16.90
N ASN A 539 -26.40 -5.94 16.03
CA ASN A 539 -27.17 -5.21 15.01
C ASN A 539 -27.85 -6.16 14.01
N SER A 540 -27.16 -7.24 13.59
CA SER A 540 -27.72 -8.30 12.74
C SER A 540 -28.91 -9.01 13.39
N LEU A 541 -28.83 -9.30 14.70
CA LEU A 541 -29.95 -9.89 15.45
C LEU A 541 -31.13 -8.91 15.57
N MET A 542 -30.88 -7.63 15.82
CA MET A 542 -31.93 -6.60 15.85
C MET A 542 -32.67 -6.51 14.50
N ASN A 543 -31.93 -6.53 13.39
CA ASN A 543 -32.48 -6.56 12.04
C ASN A 543 -33.33 -7.83 11.80
N THR A 544 -32.82 -9.00 12.17
CA THR A 544 -33.54 -10.29 12.08
C THR A 544 -34.85 -10.28 12.87
N ALA A 545 -34.89 -9.60 14.03
CA ALA A 545 -36.07 -9.48 14.87
C ALA A 545 -37.14 -8.51 14.34
N ILE A 546 -36.77 -7.51 13.53
CA ILE A 546 -37.68 -6.46 13.03
C ILE A 546 -38.15 -6.66 11.58
N HIS A 547 -37.29 -7.19 10.69
CA HIS A 547 -37.60 -7.29 9.27
C HIS A 547 -38.90 -8.05 8.94
N PRO A 548 -39.26 -9.18 9.60
CA PRO A 548 -40.53 -9.87 9.31
C PRO A 548 -41.77 -8.96 9.48
N PHE A 549 -41.78 -8.12 10.51
CA PHE A 549 -42.85 -7.14 10.75
C PHE A 549 -42.81 -6.00 9.74
N LEU A 550 -41.63 -5.45 9.47
CA LEU A 550 -41.47 -4.34 8.52
C LEU A 550 -41.80 -4.73 7.07
N ASN A 551 -41.48 -5.96 6.67
CA ASN A 551 -41.90 -6.49 5.37
C ASN A 551 -43.42 -6.56 5.27
N SER A 552 -44.11 -7.07 6.30
CA SER A 552 -45.58 -7.08 6.34
C SER A 552 -46.20 -5.67 6.34
N VAL A 553 -45.52 -4.66 6.91
CA VAL A 553 -45.92 -3.24 6.80
C VAL A 553 -45.75 -2.74 5.36
N ALA A 554 -44.64 -3.08 4.70
CA ALA A 554 -44.38 -2.72 3.31
C ALA A 554 -45.40 -3.36 2.34
N ASP A 555 -45.69 -4.66 2.50
CA ASP A 555 -46.70 -5.40 1.72
C ASP A 555 -48.08 -4.75 1.82
N CYS A 556 -48.48 -4.29 3.01
CA CYS A 556 -49.74 -3.57 3.21
C CYS A 556 -49.75 -2.20 2.50
N ILE A 557 -48.64 -1.46 2.54
CA ILE A 557 -48.50 -0.17 1.84
C ILE A 557 -48.59 -0.36 0.32
N GLU A 558 -47.91 -1.37 -0.23
CA GLU A 558 -47.98 -1.70 -1.65
C GLU A 558 -49.41 -2.11 -2.06
N ALA A 559 -50.07 -2.97 -1.26
CA ALA A 559 -51.46 -3.37 -1.50
C ALA A 559 -52.44 -2.18 -1.53
N ILE A 560 -52.29 -1.21 -0.61
CA ILE A 560 -53.10 0.01 -0.60
C ILE A 560 -52.82 0.86 -1.85
N LEU A 561 -51.54 1.09 -2.20
CA LEU A 561 -51.16 1.90 -3.36
C LEU A 561 -51.68 1.34 -4.70
N VAL A 562 -51.74 0.00 -4.85
CA VAL A 562 -52.31 -0.65 -6.04
C VAL A 562 -53.79 -0.30 -6.24
N THR A 563 -54.54 0.00 -5.17
CA THR A 563 -55.97 0.38 -5.27
C THR A 563 -56.21 1.74 -5.93
N MET A 564 -55.16 2.54 -6.18
CA MET A 564 -55.22 3.75 -7.03
C MET A 564 -55.93 3.48 -8.37
N HIS A 565 -55.76 2.29 -8.96
CA HIS A 565 -56.38 1.94 -10.25
C HIS A 565 -57.88 1.62 -10.18
N ASN A 566 -58.49 1.67 -8.98
CA ASN A 566 -59.93 1.59 -8.77
C ASN A 566 -60.61 2.97 -8.75
N GLU A 567 -59.84 4.07 -8.70
CA GLU A 567 -60.35 5.45 -8.67
C GLU A 567 -60.70 5.98 -10.07
N ASP A 568 -61.75 6.81 -10.17
CA ASP A 568 -62.10 7.49 -11.42
C ASP A 568 -61.33 8.80 -11.60
N PHE A 569 -60.26 8.73 -12.41
CA PHE A 569 -59.46 9.87 -12.87
C PHE A 569 -59.89 10.43 -14.23
N SER A 570 -60.98 9.94 -14.83
CA SER A 570 -61.39 10.31 -16.20
C SER A 570 -62.07 11.69 -16.32
N GLN A 571 -62.54 12.24 -15.21
CA GLN A 571 -63.49 13.35 -15.18
C GLN A 571 -62.91 14.67 -15.70
N THR A 572 -63.74 15.42 -16.43
CA THR A 572 -63.50 16.82 -16.80
C THR A 572 -64.03 17.76 -15.73
N ILE A 573 -63.46 18.98 -15.64
CA ILE A 573 -63.81 19.94 -14.59
C ILE A 573 -65.28 20.36 -14.72
N SER A 574 -66.09 19.96 -13.75
CA SER A 574 -67.44 20.50 -13.53
C SER A 574 -67.40 21.45 -12.34
N ASN A 575 -68.29 22.46 -12.31
CA ASN A 575 -68.21 23.60 -11.38
C ASN A 575 -68.43 23.30 -9.87
N ARG A 576 -68.31 22.03 -9.44
CA ARG A 576 -68.35 21.61 -8.03
C ARG A 576 -67.50 20.36 -7.78
N SER A 577 -66.18 20.51 -7.71
CA SER A 577 -65.33 19.59 -6.96
C SER A 577 -64.12 20.32 -6.38
N GLU A 578 -64.10 20.48 -5.06
CA GLU A 578 -62.87 20.81 -4.34
C GLU A 578 -61.87 19.65 -4.50
N SER A 579 -60.58 19.94 -4.33
CA SER A 579 -59.46 19.00 -4.37
C SER A 579 -59.53 17.96 -3.24
N GLN A 580 -60.45 17.00 -3.34
CA GLN A 580 -60.59 15.91 -2.38
C GLN A 580 -59.48 14.88 -2.57
N CYS A 581 -58.77 14.58 -1.49
CA CYS A 581 -57.83 13.46 -1.38
C CYS A 581 -58.51 12.14 -1.73
N SER A 582 -57.86 11.32 -2.55
CA SER A 582 -58.35 10.00 -2.98
C SER A 582 -58.50 9.03 -1.80
N LEU A 583 -59.34 8.00 -1.95
CA LEU A 583 -59.68 7.05 -0.89
C LEU A 583 -58.48 6.20 -0.48
N TYR A 584 -57.73 5.65 -1.46
CA TYR A 584 -56.51 4.88 -1.19
C TYR A 584 -55.46 5.69 -0.40
N MET A 585 -55.40 7.00 -0.64
CA MET A 585 -54.46 7.89 0.04
C MET A 585 -54.88 8.18 1.49
N LYS A 586 -56.19 8.26 1.77
CA LYS A 586 -56.72 8.32 3.14
C LYS A 586 -56.46 7.01 3.89
N GLU A 587 -56.71 5.87 3.24
CA GLU A 587 -56.43 4.54 3.80
C GLU A 587 -54.95 4.38 4.15
N LEU A 588 -54.03 4.83 3.27
CA LEU A 588 -52.60 4.84 3.52
C LEU A 588 -52.22 5.72 4.73
N GLN A 589 -52.81 6.92 4.84
CA GLN A 589 -52.58 7.81 5.98
C GLN A 589 -53.09 7.21 7.30
N GLU A 590 -54.31 6.67 7.33
CA GLU A 590 -54.88 6.01 8.50
C GLU A 590 -54.08 4.77 8.90
N PHE A 591 -53.62 3.97 7.93
CA PHE A 591 -52.74 2.83 8.16
C PHE A 591 -51.43 3.24 8.80
N ILE A 592 -50.68 4.19 8.20
CA ILE A 592 -49.37 4.61 8.72
C ILE A 592 -49.50 5.25 10.11
N LEU A 593 -50.51 6.09 10.34
CA LEU A 593 -50.77 6.69 11.66
C LEU A 593 -51.06 5.63 12.73
N ARG A 594 -51.78 4.55 12.38
CA ARG A 594 -52.00 3.40 13.27
C ARG A 594 -50.69 2.68 13.60
N ILE A 595 -49.85 2.38 12.60
CA ILE A 595 -48.55 1.71 12.85
C ILE A 595 -47.63 2.58 13.71
N GLN A 596 -47.56 3.88 13.44
CA GLN A 596 -46.78 4.82 14.23
C GLN A 596 -47.22 4.81 15.70
N LYS A 597 -48.54 4.87 15.95
CA LYS A 597 -49.13 4.98 17.28
C LYS A 597 -49.08 3.67 18.08
N ASP A 598 -49.37 2.54 17.43
CA ASP A 598 -49.58 1.27 18.12
C ASP A 598 -48.28 0.44 18.22
N TYR A 599 -47.28 0.70 17.36
CA TYR A 599 -46.01 -0.05 17.33
C TYR A 599 -44.77 0.82 17.51
N PHE A 600 -44.62 1.91 16.74
CA PHE A 600 -43.33 2.64 16.70
C PHE A 600 -43.02 3.45 17.96
N THR A 601 -44.02 3.82 18.77
CA THR A 601 -43.82 4.53 20.05
C THR A 601 -43.09 3.69 21.10
N GLU A 602 -43.15 2.36 21.02
CA GLU A 602 -42.53 1.45 21.99
C GLU A 602 -41.02 1.22 21.74
N PHE A 603 -40.50 1.67 20.59
CA PHE A 603 -39.07 1.59 20.28
C PHE A 603 -38.31 2.78 20.88
N GLN A 604 -37.32 2.47 21.73
CA GLN A 604 -36.38 3.45 22.26
C GLN A 604 -35.32 3.82 21.21
N CYS A 605 -34.99 2.89 20.32
CA CYS A 605 -33.96 2.97 19.28
C CYS A 605 -34.41 3.72 18.01
N LYS A 606 -34.84 4.99 18.15
CA LYS A 606 -35.41 5.78 17.04
C LYS A 606 -34.53 5.83 15.79
N ASP A 607 -33.21 5.93 15.96
CA ASP A 607 -32.27 6.04 14.83
C ASP A 607 -32.23 4.74 14.01
N PHE A 608 -32.10 3.59 14.69
CA PHE A 608 -32.21 2.25 14.10
C PHE A 608 -33.56 2.04 13.38
N MET A 609 -34.64 2.57 13.95
CA MET A 609 -35.96 2.54 13.29
C MET A 609 -35.98 3.38 12.02
N TYR A 610 -35.46 4.60 12.01
CA TYR A 610 -35.41 5.43 10.79
C TYR A 610 -34.54 4.81 9.70
N GLU A 611 -33.42 4.17 10.05
CA GLU A 611 -32.57 3.42 9.11
C GLU A 611 -33.34 2.27 8.44
N ASN A 612 -34.18 1.55 9.19
CA ASN A 612 -34.99 0.44 8.69
C ASN A 612 -36.30 0.86 8.00
N LEU A 613 -36.86 2.03 8.32
CA LEU A 613 -38.11 2.54 7.72
C LEU A 613 -37.88 3.38 6.45
N SER A 614 -36.71 4.02 6.31
CA SER A 614 -36.33 4.79 5.12
C SER A 614 -36.42 3.99 3.80
N PRO A 615 -35.97 2.71 3.72
CA PRO A 615 -36.17 1.87 2.53
C PRO A 615 -37.65 1.69 2.15
N ILE A 616 -38.53 1.52 3.14
CA ILE A 616 -39.98 1.35 2.91
C ILE A 616 -40.58 2.64 2.36
N ALA A 617 -40.20 3.80 2.92
CA ALA A 617 -40.63 5.09 2.40
C ALA A 617 -40.13 5.35 0.96
N CYS A 618 -38.87 5.02 0.67
CA CYS A 618 -38.31 5.08 -0.69
C CYS A 618 -39.09 4.20 -1.68
N ARG A 619 -39.35 2.93 -1.31
CA ARG A 619 -40.13 1.96 -2.11
C ARG A 619 -41.56 2.45 -2.35
N ALA A 620 -42.23 2.97 -1.31
CA ALA A 620 -43.59 3.53 -1.41
C ALA A 620 -43.65 4.75 -2.35
N MET A 621 -42.66 5.66 -2.30
CA MET A 621 -42.57 6.78 -3.25
C MET A 621 -42.34 6.30 -4.69
N ALA A 622 -41.46 5.31 -4.90
CA ALA A 622 -41.19 4.76 -6.22
C ALA A 622 -42.44 4.10 -6.83
N LEU A 623 -43.11 3.22 -6.06
CA LEU A 623 -44.36 2.56 -6.43
C LEU A 623 -45.48 3.55 -6.73
N PHE A 624 -45.62 4.60 -5.92
CA PHE A 624 -46.62 5.64 -6.14
C PHE A 624 -46.38 6.36 -7.48
N VAL A 625 -45.15 6.75 -7.80
CA VAL A 625 -44.81 7.39 -9.08
C VAL A 625 -45.04 6.42 -10.26
N GLN A 626 -44.67 5.15 -10.11
CA GLN A 626 -44.90 4.10 -11.11
C GLN A 626 -46.40 3.86 -11.36
N HIS A 627 -47.22 3.75 -10.32
CA HIS A 627 -48.66 3.62 -10.48
C HIS A 627 -49.29 4.89 -11.07
N ALA A 628 -48.86 6.07 -10.62
CA ALA A 628 -49.33 7.36 -11.13
C ALA A 628 -49.04 7.55 -12.63
N SER A 629 -47.88 7.10 -13.12
CA SER A 629 -47.54 7.17 -14.56
C SER A 629 -48.38 6.21 -15.43
N LEU A 630 -48.97 5.18 -14.83
CA LEU A 630 -49.82 4.19 -15.52
C LEU A 630 -51.31 4.55 -15.53
N VAL A 631 -51.74 5.60 -14.80
CA VAL A 631 -53.15 6.03 -14.72
C VAL A 631 -53.67 6.45 -16.10
N ARG A 632 -54.67 5.72 -16.62
CA ARG A 632 -55.32 6.00 -17.90
C ARG A 632 -56.77 5.46 -17.90
N PRO A 633 -57.77 6.23 -18.36
CA PRO A 633 -57.71 7.61 -18.86
C PRO A 633 -57.48 8.65 -17.74
N LEU A 634 -56.82 9.76 -18.07
CA LEU A 634 -56.48 10.84 -17.14
C LEU A 634 -57.04 12.19 -17.64
N GLY A 635 -58.16 12.63 -17.06
CA GLY A 635 -58.82 13.91 -17.36
C GLY A 635 -58.29 15.07 -16.52
N GLU A 636 -58.71 16.31 -16.84
CA GLU A 636 -58.22 17.51 -16.14
C GLU A 636 -58.53 17.53 -14.63
N ALA A 637 -59.71 17.07 -14.21
CA ALA A 637 -60.01 16.96 -12.78
C ALA A 637 -59.21 15.81 -12.13
N GLY A 638 -58.94 14.74 -12.87
CA GLY A 638 -58.07 13.64 -12.46
C GLY A 638 -56.62 14.08 -12.21
N LYS A 639 -56.05 14.90 -13.11
CA LYS A 639 -54.71 15.50 -12.93
C LYS A 639 -54.63 16.33 -11.65
N LEU A 640 -55.64 17.15 -11.36
CA LEU A 640 -55.70 17.95 -10.13
C LEU A 640 -55.79 17.07 -8.87
N ARG A 641 -56.61 16.01 -8.89
CA ARG A 641 -56.70 15.04 -7.78
C ARG A 641 -55.37 14.32 -7.55
N LEU A 642 -54.79 13.76 -8.61
CA LEU A 642 -53.50 13.07 -8.53
C LEU A 642 -52.39 14.02 -8.05
N ALA A 643 -52.36 15.27 -8.56
CA ALA A 643 -51.44 16.31 -8.09
C ALA A 643 -51.65 16.71 -6.61
N ALA A 644 -52.83 16.47 -6.03
CA ALA A 644 -53.05 16.60 -4.59
C ALA A 644 -52.50 15.37 -3.85
N ASP A 645 -52.76 14.16 -4.34
CA ASP A 645 -52.24 12.90 -3.78
C ASP A 645 -50.70 12.90 -3.70
N PHE A 646 -50.00 13.48 -4.68
CA PHE A 646 -48.55 13.70 -4.64
C PHE A 646 -48.08 14.49 -3.41
N ALA A 647 -48.88 15.42 -2.88
CA ALA A 647 -48.57 16.12 -1.63
C ALA A 647 -49.04 15.35 -0.38
N GLN A 648 -50.07 14.51 -0.51
CA GLN A 648 -50.60 13.71 0.58
C GLN A 648 -49.69 12.52 0.93
N ILE A 649 -48.97 11.93 -0.04
CA ILE A 649 -47.98 10.88 0.22
C ILE A 649 -46.71 11.43 0.91
N GLU A 650 -46.30 12.67 0.60
CA GLU A 650 -45.24 13.37 1.36
C GLU A 650 -45.61 13.45 2.86
N LEU A 651 -46.85 13.82 3.17
CA LEU A 651 -47.35 13.87 4.54
C LEU A 651 -47.48 12.47 5.16
N ALA A 652 -48.02 11.49 4.41
CA ALA A 652 -48.24 10.13 4.88
C ALA A 652 -46.94 9.42 5.29
N LEU A 653 -45.85 9.60 4.52
CA LEU A 653 -44.56 8.95 4.78
C LEU A 653 -43.67 9.72 5.76
N SER A 654 -44.08 10.91 6.21
CA SER A 654 -43.30 11.71 7.17
C SER A 654 -42.94 10.98 8.49
N PRO A 655 -43.74 10.03 9.04
CA PRO A 655 -43.34 9.26 10.23
C PRO A 655 -42.19 8.27 10.02
N PHE A 656 -41.89 7.88 8.78
CA PHE A 656 -40.91 6.84 8.45
C PHE A 656 -39.48 7.38 8.29
N CYS A 657 -39.27 8.69 8.38
CA CYS A 657 -37.97 9.33 8.18
C CYS A 657 -37.78 10.52 9.13
N ARG A 658 -36.51 10.95 9.34
CA ARG A 658 -36.21 12.18 10.10
C ARG A 658 -36.65 13.43 9.32
N ARG A 659 -36.37 13.45 8.02
CA ARG A 659 -36.79 14.48 7.05
C ARG A 659 -37.00 13.82 5.70
N LEU A 660 -38.03 14.22 4.95
CA LEU A 660 -38.31 13.67 3.61
C LEU A 660 -37.15 13.89 2.62
N ALA A 661 -36.38 14.97 2.79
CA ALA A 661 -35.19 15.24 1.98
C ALA A 661 -34.08 14.17 2.15
N ASP A 662 -34.04 13.47 3.29
CA ASP A 662 -33.06 12.42 3.56
C ASP A 662 -33.32 11.14 2.74
N LEU A 663 -34.48 11.03 2.08
CA LEU A 663 -34.84 9.95 1.14
C LEU A 663 -34.22 10.13 -0.27
N GLY A 664 -33.46 11.21 -0.49
CA GLY A 664 -32.61 11.41 -1.67
C GLY A 664 -33.36 11.36 -3.01
N ARG A 665 -32.90 10.49 -3.92
CA ARG A 665 -33.39 10.42 -5.31
C ARG A 665 -34.90 10.14 -5.40
N HIS A 666 -35.45 9.29 -4.55
CA HIS A 666 -36.87 8.92 -4.57
C HIS A 666 -37.78 10.12 -4.28
N TYR A 667 -37.41 10.94 -3.29
CA TYR A 667 -38.12 12.18 -3.00
C TYR A 667 -37.94 13.22 -4.11
N LYS A 668 -36.73 13.39 -4.66
CA LYS A 668 -36.50 14.24 -5.84
C LYS A 668 -37.38 13.81 -7.03
N MET A 669 -37.50 12.50 -7.29
CA MET A 669 -38.33 11.93 -8.37
C MET A 669 -39.82 12.23 -8.17
N LEU A 670 -40.35 12.02 -6.97
CA LEU A 670 -41.73 12.37 -6.61
C LEU A 670 -42.01 13.86 -6.89
N ARG A 671 -41.09 14.75 -6.48
CA ARG A 671 -41.20 16.20 -6.68
C ARG A 671 -41.10 16.61 -8.14
N ALA A 672 -40.17 16.01 -8.90
CA ALA A 672 -39.93 16.32 -10.31
C ALA A 672 -41.05 15.80 -11.23
N PHE A 673 -41.67 14.66 -10.90
CA PHE A 673 -42.75 14.09 -11.71
C PHE A 673 -44.08 14.86 -11.54
N ARG A 674 -44.36 15.44 -10.37
CA ARG A 674 -45.64 16.14 -10.12
C ARG A 674 -45.99 17.22 -11.18
N PRO A 675 -45.07 18.09 -11.64
CA PRO A 675 -45.29 18.99 -12.79
C PRO A 675 -45.66 18.30 -14.11
N PHE A 676 -45.16 17.08 -14.38
CA PHE A 676 -45.39 16.37 -15.65
C PHE A 676 -46.87 16.01 -15.88
N LEU A 677 -47.70 16.01 -14.82
CA LEU A 677 -49.16 15.89 -14.99
C LEU A 677 -49.72 16.98 -15.93
N PHE A 678 -49.13 18.18 -15.92
CA PHE A 678 -49.61 19.37 -16.63
C PHE A 678 -48.79 19.78 -17.87
N LEU A 679 -47.55 19.28 -18.04
CA LEU A 679 -46.72 19.60 -19.21
C LEU A 679 -47.31 19.05 -20.53
N THR A 680 -46.99 19.68 -21.65
CA THR A 680 -47.21 19.14 -23.01
C THR A 680 -46.20 18.02 -23.30
N SER A 681 -46.51 17.14 -24.26
CA SER A 681 -45.59 16.04 -24.62
C SER A 681 -44.22 16.56 -25.10
N GLU A 682 -44.20 17.67 -25.85
CA GLU A 682 -42.98 18.30 -26.35
C GLU A 682 -42.13 18.89 -25.22
N SER A 683 -42.75 19.60 -24.26
CA SER A 683 -42.04 20.16 -23.11
C SER A 683 -41.53 19.12 -22.12
N MET A 684 -41.95 17.85 -22.22
CA MET A 684 -41.37 16.75 -21.46
C MET A 684 -40.03 16.31 -22.04
N LEU A 685 -39.88 16.28 -23.37
CA LEU A 685 -38.65 15.86 -24.04
C LEU A 685 -37.47 16.80 -23.73
N THR A 686 -37.77 18.09 -23.55
CA THR A 686 -36.78 19.14 -23.25
C THR A 686 -36.59 19.41 -21.76
N ASN A 687 -37.20 18.60 -20.87
CA ASN A 687 -37.10 18.82 -19.43
C ASN A 687 -35.87 18.10 -18.87
N SER A 688 -34.97 18.85 -18.21
CA SER A 688 -33.71 18.33 -17.66
C SER A 688 -33.87 17.21 -16.63
N ALA A 689 -35.03 17.07 -15.99
CA ALA A 689 -35.29 15.99 -15.05
C ALA A 689 -35.48 14.60 -15.71
N VAL A 690 -35.65 14.53 -17.04
CA VAL A 690 -35.83 13.26 -17.76
C VAL A 690 -34.47 12.58 -17.98
N GLY A 691 -34.36 11.31 -17.56
CA GLY A 691 -33.13 10.53 -17.63
C GLY A 691 -32.25 10.64 -16.37
N ASP A 692 -32.14 11.85 -15.81
CA ASP A 692 -31.45 12.11 -14.55
C ASP A 692 -32.31 11.68 -13.33
N ILE A 693 -33.33 12.47 -13.00
CA ILE A 693 -34.17 12.25 -11.82
C ILE A 693 -35.35 11.31 -12.10
N ILE A 694 -35.99 11.43 -13.26
CA ILE A 694 -37.15 10.64 -13.69
C ILE A 694 -36.73 9.63 -14.76
N PRO A 695 -36.92 8.31 -14.56
CA PRO A 695 -36.58 7.30 -15.55
C PRO A 695 -37.35 7.47 -16.88
N TYR A 696 -36.69 7.22 -18.00
CA TYR A 696 -37.30 7.33 -19.33
C TYR A 696 -38.54 6.45 -19.48
N ASP A 697 -38.53 5.24 -18.92
CA ASP A 697 -39.67 4.33 -18.97
C ASP A 697 -40.89 4.88 -18.21
N THR A 698 -40.68 5.54 -17.07
CA THR A 698 -41.75 6.22 -16.31
C THR A 698 -42.36 7.38 -17.10
N VAL A 699 -41.55 8.17 -17.82
CA VAL A 699 -42.04 9.23 -18.71
C VAL A 699 -42.82 8.64 -19.89
N LEU A 700 -42.32 7.56 -20.49
CA LEU A 700 -43.01 6.86 -21.58
C LEU A 700 -44.35 6.25 -21.15
N HIS A 701 -44.43 5.66 -19.95
CA HIS A 701 -45.70 5.22 -19.36
C HIS A 701 -46.70 6.36 -19.24
N HIS A 702 -46.26 7.50 -18.71
CA HIS A 702 -47.11 8.70 -18.59
C HIS A 702 -47.54 9.26 -19.95
N LEU A 703 -46.69 9.21 -20.98
CA LEU A 703 -47.06 9.62 -22.33
C LEU A 703 -48.20 8.78 -22.94
N PHE A 704 -48.35 7.51 -22.55
CA PHE A 704 -49.55 6.73 -22.93
C PHE A 704 -50.85 7.30 -22.33
N SER A 705 -50.83 7.98 -21.17
CA SER A 705 -52.03 8.65 -20.63
C SER A 705 -52.54 9.78 -21.54
N LYS A 706 -51.62 10.43 -22.27
CA LYS A 706 -51.89 11.48 -23.29
C LYS A 706 -52.11 10.91 -24.69
N ALA A 707 -51.88 9.61 -24.90
CA ALA A 707 -52.02 8.97 -26.20
C ALA A 707 -53.49 8.65 -26.53
N PRO A 708 -53.90 8.70 -27.82
CA PRO A 708 -55.24 8.34 -28.24
C PRO A 708 -55.48 6.83 -28.06
N THR A 709 -56.74 6.42 -27.96
CA THR A 709 -57.15 5.05 -27.56
C THR A 709 -56.66 3.93 -28.49
N GLU A 710 -56.33 4.25 -29.74
CA GLU A 710 -55.74 3.34 -30.72
C GLU A 710 -54.32 2.92 -30.34
N MET A 711 -53.58 3.79 -29.65
CA MET A 711 -52.29 3.49 -29.06
C MET A 711 -52.51 2.88 -27.67
N ARG A 712 -52.70 1.56 -27.64
CA ARG A 712 -52.83 0.76 -26.40
C ARG A 712 -51.57 0.84 -25.56
N SER A 713 -51.73 0.90 -24.23
CA SER A 713 -50.61 0.86 -23.27
C SER A 713 -49.96 -0.55 -23.24
N PRO A 714 -48.70 -0.71 -22.77
CA PRO A 714 -47.98 -1.99 -22.85
C PRO A 714 -48.73 -3.17 -22.22
N HIS A 715 -49.28 -2.99 -21.01
CA HIS A 715 -50.10 -4.01 -20.34
C HIS A 715 -51.35 -4.42 -21.15
N GLN A 716 -51.95 -3.49 -21.90
CA GLN A 716 -53.13 -3.73 -22.76
C GLN A 716 -52.78 -4.44 -24.08
N VAL A 717 -51.54 -4.31 -24.56
CA VAL A 717 -51.03 -5.09 -25.70
C VAL A 717 -50.72 -6.52 -25.27
N MET A 718 -50.15 -6.70 -24.07
CA MET A 718 -49.83 -8.02 -23.49
C MET A 718 -51.04 -8.75 -22.87
N GLY A 719 -52.18 -8.07 -22.70
CA GLY A 719 -53.37 -8.64 -22.07
C GLY A 719 -53.23 -8.89 -20.56
N TRP A 720 -52.42 -8.09 -19.87
CA TRP A 720 -52.15 -8.19 -18.44
C TRP A 720 -52.95 -7.17 -17.64
N SER A 721 -53.27 -7.50 -16.38
CA SER A 721 -53.75 -6.51 -15.40
C SER A 721 -52.63 -5.52 -15.04
N ILE A 722 -53.00 -4.34 -14.56
CA ILE A 722 -52.02 -3.31 -14.16
C ILE A 722 -51.14 -3.84 -13.00
N SER A 723 -51.73 -4.54 -12.02
CA SER A 723 -50.98 -5.21 -10.95
C SER A 723 -49.94 -6.20 -11.50
N ARG A 724 -50.33 -7.12 -12.41
CA ARG A 724 -49.38 -8.04 -13.05
C ARG A 724 -48.28 -7.32 -13.84
N TYR A 725 -48.61 -6.21 -14.50
CA TYR A 725 -47.61 -5.40 -15.20
C TYR A 725 -46.65 -4.72 -14.21
N CYS A 726 -47.12 -4.21 -13.08
CA CYS A 726 -46.25 -3.61 -12.06
C CYS A 726 -45.31 -4.64 -11.44
N SER A 727 -45.81 -5.84 -11.10
CA SER A 727 -44.94 -6.95 -10.65
C SER A 727 -43.91 -7.32 -11.72
N TRP A 728 -44.27 -7.31 -13.01
CA TRP A 728 -43.30 -7.52 -14.09
C TRP A 728 -42.26 -6.41 -14.18
N LEU A 729 -42.63 -5.14 -13.96
CA LEU A 729 -41.67 -4.02 -13.91
C LEU A 729 -40.68 -4.17 -12.74
N ASP A 730 -41.14 -4.68 -11.59
CA ASP A 730 -40.31 -4.98 -10.42
C ASP A 730 -39.38 -6.19 -10.63
N GLU A 731 -39.88 -7.24 -11.29
CA GLU A 731 -39.09 -8.40 -11.72
C GLU A 731 -38.04 -8.04 -12.79
N HIS A 732 -38.19 -6.89 -13.48
CA HIS A 732 -37.32 -6.41 -14.55
C HIS A 732 -36.73 -5.02 -14.18
N PRO A 733 -35.83 -4.97 -13.18
CA PRO A 733 -35.24 -3.71 -12.68
C PRO A 733 -34.37 -3.00 -13.73
N ASN A 734 -34.01 -3.67 -14.83
CA ASN A 734 -33.22 -3.10 -15.91
C ASN A 734 -34.11 -2.23 -16.81
N MET A 735 -33.75 -0.96 -16.95
CA MET A 735 -34.49 -0.04 -17.81
C MET A 735 -34.53 -0.50 -19.27
N SER A 736 -33.46 -1.14 -19.77
CA SER A 736 -33.40 -1.70 -21.14
C SER A 736 -34.56 -2.66 -21.44
N ASP A 737 -34.89 -3.57 -20.52
CA ASP A 737 -35.95 -4.57 -20.71
C ASP A 737 -37.33 -3.91 -20.75
N ARG A 738 -37.55 -2.91 -19.87
CA ARG A 738 -38.78 -2.12 -19.82
C ARG A 738 -38.94 -1.24 -21.07
N LEU A 739 -37.86 -0.60 -21.54
CA LEU A 739 -37.84 0.17 -22.78
C LEU A 739 -38.06 -0.72 -24.02
N ALA A 740 -37.51 -1.92 -24.06
CA ALA A 740 -37.73 -2.89 -25.14
C ALA A 740 -39.21 -3.33 -25.22
N MET A 741 -39.85 -3.59 -24.07
CA MET A 741 -41.30 -3.85 -23.98
C MET A 741 -42.15 -2.67 -24.49
N ILE A 742 -41.78 -1.44 -24.12
CA ILE A 742 -42.44 -0.22 -24.61
C ILE A 742 -42.22 -0.05 -26.12
N LYS A 743 -41.00 -0.29 -26.63
CA LYS A 743 -40.69 -0.24 -28.05
C LYS A 743 -41.52 -1.23 -28.87
N GLY A 744 -41.62 -2.49 -28.44
CA GLY A 744 -42.49 -3.49 -29.08
C GLY A 744 -43.98 -3.12 -29.04
N THR A 745 -44.42 -2.42 -27.99
CA THR A 745 -45.77 -1.83 -27.90
C THR A 745 -45.98 -0.76 -28.98
N LEU A 746 -45.00 0.13 -29.19
CA LEU A 746 -45.05 1.16 -30.23
C LEU A 746 -44.95 0.58 -31.65
N GLU A 747 -44.11 -0.43 -31.88
CA GLU A 747 -44.03 -1.17 -33.15
C GLU A 747 -45.38 -1.82 -33.49
N THR A 748 -46.06 -2.39 -32.49
CA THR A 748 -47.43 -2.92 -32.64
C THR A 748 -48.43 -1.81 -33.03
N TYR A 749 -48.30 -0.61 -32.48
CA TYR A 749 -49.11 0.54 -32.90
C TYR A 749 -48.83 0.94 -34.36
N VAL A 750 -47.56 1.04 -34.77
CA VAL A 750 -47.17 1.34 -36.17
C VAL A 750 -47.76 0.33 -37.15
N GLN A 751 -47.70 -0.96 -36.80
CA GLN A 751 -48.25 -2.03 -37.65
C GLN A 751 -49.77 -1.88 -37.82
N ASN A 752 -50.48 -1.47 -36.76
CA ASN A 752 -51.92 -1.19 -36.82
C ASN A 752 -52.25 0.07 -37.65
N VAL A 753 -51.46 1.15 -37.54
CA VAL A 753 -51.60 2.36 -38.38
C VAL A 753 -51.41 2.03 -39.86
N ARG A 754 -50.38 1.25 -40.20
CA ARG A 754 -50.11 0.74 -41.56
C ARG A 754 -51.24 -0.13 -42.08
N ASN A 755 -51.74 -1.08 -41.29
CA ASN A 755 -52.87 -1.94 -41.67
C ASN A 755 -54.16 -1.15 -41.91
N ARG A 756 -54.33 0.01 -41.25
CA ARG A 756 -55.46 0.93 -41.43
C ARG A 756 -55.26 1.96 -42.55
N GLN A 757 -54.12 1.92 -43.26
CA GLN A 757 -53.73 2.90 -44.30
C GLN A 757 -53.75 4.37 -43.84
N GLN A 758 -53.57 4.61 -42.54
CA GLN A 758 -53.48 5.97 -41.98
C GLN A 758 -52.12 6.60 -42.35
N LYS A 759 -52.14 7.88 -42.74
CA LYS A 759 -50.95 8.62 -43.21
C LYS A 759 -50.20 9.37 -42.11
N GLU A 760 -50.81 9.52 -40.94
CA GLU A 760 -50.32 10.32 -39.81
C GLU A 760 -50.29 9.46 -38.54
N PHE A 761 -49.26 9.65 -37.72
CA PHE A 761 -49.16 9.06 -36.39
C PHE A 761 -49.72 10.03 -35.34
N ALA A 762 -50.10 9.51 -34.17
CA ALA A 762 -50.45 10.35 -33.02
C ALA A 762 -49.30 11.32 -32.69
N SER A 763 -49.61 12.58 -32.32
CA SER A 763 -48.59 13.61 -32.03
C SER A 763 -47.62 13.24 -30.91
N VAL A 764 -48.00 12.33 -30.01
CA VAL A 764 -47.13 11.80 -28.95
C VAL A 764 -46.12 10.74 -29.46
N TYR A 765 -46.38 10.09 -30.60
CA TYR A 765 -45.55 9.00 -31.11
C TYR A 765 -44.10 9.43 -31.44
N PRO A 766 -43.83 10.55 -32.15
CA PRO A 766 -42.47 11.02 -32.40
C PRO A 766 -41.72 11.39 -31.11
N VAL A 767 -42.42 11.95 -30.12
CA VAL A 767 -41.85 12.25 -28.79
C VAL A 767 -41.38 10.98 -28.10
N MET A 768 -42.20 9.93 -28.13
CA MET A 768 -41.85 8.64 -27.51
C MET A 768 -40.70 7.93 -28.23
N LEU A 769 -40.56 8.08 -29.55
CA LEU A 769 -39.38 7.59 -30.28
C LEU A 769 -38.10 8.31 -29.86
N ASN A 770 -38.11 9.65 -29.77
CA ASN A 770 -36.94 10.42 -29.35
C ASN A 770 -36.45 10.09 -27.92
N ILE A 771 -37.34 9.56 -27.06
CA ILE A 771 -37.00 9.07 -25.71
C ILE A 771 -36.48 7.62 -25.73
N LEU A 772 -36.83 6.82 -26.75
CA LEU A 772 -36.44 5.41 -26.89
C LEU A 772 -35.16 5.19 -27.69
N GLU A 773 -34.72 6.15 -28.49
CA GLU A 773 -33.41 6.09 -29.15
C GLU A 773 -32.30 6.34 -28.11
N PRO A 774 -31.22 5.53 -28.08
CA PRO A 774 -30.10 5.79 -27.20
C PRO A 774 -29.55 7.19 -27.49
N GLN A 775 -29.46 8.03 -26.45
CA GLN A 775 -29.10 9.44 -26.60
C GLN A 775 -27.80 9.59 -27.39
N ASN A 776 -27.76 10.57 -28.31
CA ASN A 776 -26.66 10.80 -29.24
C ASN A 776 -25.29 10.83 -28.52
N ILE A 777 -24.55 9.73 -28.55
CA ILE A 777 -23.22 9.62 -27.96
C ILE A 777 -22.22 10.36 -28.86
N ASP A 778 -21.50 11.35 -28.31
CA ASP A 778 -20.48 12.04 -29.10
C ASP A 778 -19.24 11.17 -29.33
N LEU A 779 -19.01 10.82 -30.60
CA LEU A 779 -17.85 10.07 -31.04
C LEU A 779 -16.57 10.93 -31.05
N GLY A 780 -16.71 12.26 -31.04
CA GLY A 780 -15.62 13.23 -31.14
C GLY A 780 -15.40 14.01 -29.84
N ALA A 781 -15.43 15.35 -29.93
CA ALA A 781 -15.26 16.22 -28.79
C ALA A 781 -16.39 16.04 -27.75
N GLN A 782 -16.06 16.13 -26.47
CA GLN A 782 -17.01 15.86 -25.36
C GLN A 782 -16.94 16.93 -24.25
N TYR A 783 -15.86 17.70 -24.25
CA TYR A 783 -15.54 18.71 -23.25
C TYR A 783 -15.55 20.11 -23.87
N VAL A 784 -15.91 21.11 -23.07
CA VAL A 784 -15.76 22.54 -23.36
C VAL A 784 -14.66 23.06 -22.44
N HIS A 785 -13.56 23.49 -23.03
CA HIS A 785 -12.40 23.97 -22.28
C HIS A 785 -12.54 25.48 -22.02
N GLY A 786 -12.78 25.84 -20.76
CA GLY A 786 -12.82 27.20 -20.23
C GLY A 786 -14.14 27.93 -20.39
N GLU A 787 -14.48 28.77 -19.40
CA GLU A 787 -15.75 29.49 -19.34
C GLU A 787 -15.66 30.90 -19.94
N LYS A 788 -14.79 31.74 -19.37
CA LYS A 788 -14.78 33.18 -19.67
C LYS A 788 -14.17 33.43 -21.04
N ASN A 789 -14.78 34.33 -21.78
CA ASN A 789 -14.42 34.65 -23.16
C ASN A 789 -14.49 33.43 -24.12
N ASN A 790 -15.09 32.32 -23.72
CA ASN A 790 -15.32 31.18 -24.59
C ASN A 790 -16.72 31.28 -25.26
N PRO A 791 -16.82 31.64 -26.56
CA PRO A 791 -18.11 31.75 -27.22
C PRO A 791 -18.83 30.39 -27.36
N VAL A 792 -18.10 29.28 -27.28
CA VAL A 792 -18.70 27.94 -27.34
C VAL A 792 -19.39 27.61 -26.01
N TYR A 793 -18.74 27.90 -24.88
CA TYR A 793 -19.34 27.78 -23.55
C TYR A 793 -20.62 28.60 -23.43
N GLU A 794 -20.58 29.89 -23.79
CA GLU A 794 -21.76 30.78 -23.69
C GLU A 794 -22.95 30.26 -24.51
N ILE A 795 -22.72 29.72 -25.70
CA ILE A 795 -23.79 29.11 -26.53
C ILE A 795 -24.26 27.79 -25.91
N CYS A 796 -23.36 26.89 -25.50
CA CYS A 796 -23.73 25.61 -24.86
C CYS A 796 -24.52 25.82 -23.56
N LYS A 797 -24.20 26.88 -22.81
CA LYS A 797 -24.92 27.31 -21.61
C LYS A 797 -26.32 27.83 -21.92
N GLN A 798 -26.47 28.65 -22.96
CA GLN A 798 -27.79 29.13 -23.43
C GLN A 798 -28.68 27.99 -23.96
N LEU A 799 -28.07 26.93 -24.50
CA LEU A 799 -28.76 25.73 -25.00
C LEU A 799 -29.03 24.67 -23.91
N ASP A 800 -28.66 24.92 -22.66
CA ASP A 800 -28.73 23.97 -21.53
C ASP A 800 -28.15 22.58 -21.85
N CYS A 801 -27.07 22.50 -22.64
CA CYS A 801 -26.48 21.23 -23.07
C CYS A 801 -25.25 20.78 -22.27
N MET A 802 -24.93 21.46 -21.16
CA MET A 802 -23.78 21.16 -20.28
C MET A 802 -24.24 20.45 -18.99
N VAL A 803 -23.36 19.64 -18.42
CA VAL A 803 -23.60 18.88 -17.17
C VAL A 803 -23.50 19.79 -15.95
N GLU A 804 -24.41 19.63 -14.97
CA GLU A 804 -24.27 20.26 -13.65
C GLU A 804 -23.23 19.48 -12.81
N GLU A 805 -22.35 20.20 -12.11
CA GLU A 805 -21.33 19.60 -11.25
C GLU A 805 -21.93 18.63 -10.23
N SER A 806 -21.42 17.40 -10.22
CA SER A 806 -21.72 16.40 -9.19
C SER A 806 -20.43 16.00 -8.49
N GLN A 807 -20.49 15.87 -7.16
CA GLN A 807 -19.37 15.33 -6.38
C GLN A 807 -19.22 13.85 -6.73
N THR A 808 -18.20 13.53 -7.53
CA THR A 808 -17.93 12.17 -8.00
C THR A 808 -16.45 11.84 -7.90
N GLU A 809 -16.14 10.60 -7.56
CA GLU A 809 -14.76 10.17 -7.30
C GLU A 809 -14.13 9.54 -8.55
N SER A 810 -12.82 9.77 -8.71
CA SER A 810 -11.96 9.06 -9.67
C SER A 810 -11.28 7.89 -8.97
N LEU A 811 -11.46 6.68 -9.49
CA LEU A 811 -10.93 5.46 -8.90
C LEU A 811 -9.63 5.04 -9.58
N PHE A 812 -8.51 5.09 -8.86
CA PHE A 812 -7.19 4.68 -9.34
C PHE A 812 -6.87 3.26 -8.89
N ILE A 813 -6.58 2.37 -9.84
CA ILE A 813 -6.32 0.96 -9.56
C ILE A 813 -5.04 0.50 -10.26
N ALA A 814 -4.13 -0.13 -9.50
CA ALA A 814 -2.94 -0.79 -10.03
C ALA A 814 -3.29 -2.12 -10.74
N SER A 815 -2.42 -2.58 -11.64
CA SER A 815 -2.63 -3.80 -12.44
C SER A 815 -2.59 -5.12 -11.66
N ASP A 816 -2.27 -5.07 -10.36
CA ASP A 816 -2.46 -6.16 -9.39
C ASP A 816 -3.81 -6.07 -8.64
N GLY A 817 -4.67 -5.14 -9.04
CA GLY A 817 -6.01 -4.91 -8.51
C GLY A 817 -6.05 -4.13 -7.19
N ARG A 818 -4.95 -3.50 -6.77
CA ARG A 818 -4.93 -2.60 -5.61
C ARG A 818 -5.49 -1.23 -5.96
N VAL A 819 -6.48 -0.77 -5.19
CA VAL A 819 -6.91 0.64 -5.19
C VAL A 819 -5.83 1.48 -4.50
N LEU A 820 -5.45 2.60 -5.11
CA LEU A 820 -4.44 3.51 -4.55
C LEU A 820 -5.04 4.52 -3.57
N ASP A 821 -4.22 5.00 -2.62
CA ASP A 821 -4.61 6.12 -1.76
C ASP A 821 -4.69 7.41 -2.57
N SER A 822 -5.88 8.01 -2.59
CA SER A 822 -6.17 9.36 -3.08
C SER A 822 -5.08 10.40 -2.75
N LYS A 823 -4.49 10.37 -1.54
CA LYS A 823 -3.46 11.33 -1.13
C LYS A 823 -2.13 11.14 -1.84
N LEU A 824 -1.76 9.89 -2.12
CA LEU A 824 -0.55 9.58 -2.88
C LEU A 824 -0.73 10.00 -4.34
N VAL A 825 -1.90 9.71 -4.91
CA VAL A 825 -2.21 10.11 -6.30
C VAL A 825 -2.20 11.62 -6.42
N GLN A 826 -2.95 12.34 -5.58
CA GLN A 826 -2.97 13.81 -5.56
C GLN A 826 -1.56 14.41 -5.40
N TYR A 827 -0.72 13.87 -4.51
CA TYR A 827 0.65 14.36 -4.36
C TYR A 827 1.50 14.19 -5.63
N VAL A 828 1.32 13.11 -6.38
CA VAL A 828 2.05 12.89 -7.64
C VAL A 828 1.48 13.77 -8.76
N GLU A 829 0.17 13.96 -8.81
CA GLU A 829 -0.52 14.91 -9.70
C GLU A 829 -0.05 16.36 -9.43
N ASP A 830 -0.06 16.83 -8.18
CA ASP A 830 0.44 18.15 -7.76
C ASP A 830 1.90 18.38 -8.20
N VAL A 831 2.75 17.36 -8.12
CA VAL A 831 4.16 17.46 -8.56
C VAL A 831 4.28 17.48 -10.09
N PHE A 832 3.43 16.73 -10.79
CA PHE A 832 3.36 16.69 -12.25
C PHE A 832 2.85 18.01 -12.83
N GLU A 833 1.77 18.57 -12.28
CA GLU A 833 1.25 19.91 -12.63
C GLU A 833 2.36 20.97 -12.51
N GLN A 834 3.10 21.01 -11.39
CA GLN A 834 4.22 21.93 -11.24
C GLN A 834 5.39 21.69 -12.23
N VAL A 835 5.46 20.52 -12.87
CA VAL A 835 6.43 20.24 -13.95
C VAL A 835 5.86 20.67 -15.30
N LEU A 836 4.56 20.54 -15.53
CA LEU A 836 3.87 21.10 -16.71
C LEU A 836 3.89 22.63 -16.69
N ASP A 837 3.61 23.28 -15.56
CA ASP A 837 3.76 24.74 -15.38
C ASP A 837 5.18 25.20 -15.71
N ALA A 838 6.18 24.43 -15.23
CA ALA A 838 7.57 24.69 -15.55
C ALA A 838 7.83 24.51 -17.06
N ALA A 839 7.25 23.50 -17.71
CA ALA A 839 7.34 23.28 -19.15
C ALA A 839 6.68 24.41 -19.96
N CYS A 840 5.49 24.89 -19.57
CA CYS A 840 4.83 26.03 -20.20
C CYS A 840 5.71 27.29 -20.15
N GLY A 841 6.35 27.55 -19.01
CA GLY A 841 7.30 28.65 -18.86
C GLY A 841 8.69 28.41 -19.49
N TYR A 842 8.96 27.25 -20.11
CA TYR A 842 10.32 26.85 -20.52
C TYR A 842 10.95 27.81 -21.53
N ALA A 843 10.25 28.14 -22.61
CA ALA A 843 10.72 29.06 -23.64
C ALA A 843 10.98 30.50 -23.15
N GLN A 844 10.41 30.89 -22.00
CA GLN A 844 10.67 32.21 -21.40
C GLN A 844 12.00 32.27 -20.62
N ARG A 845 12.60 31.11 -20.32
CA ARG A 845 13.77 30.99 -19.42
C ARG A 845 15.09 30.65 -20.14
N ILE A 846 15.04 30.31 -21.43
CA ILE A 846 16.23 30.00 -22.25
C ILE A 846 16.27 30.90 -23.48
N HIS A 847 17.47 31.19 -24.00
CA HIS A 847 17.60 31.93 -25.26
C HIS A 847 17.29 31.01 -26.47
N GLU A 848 16.72 31.57 -27.54
CA GLU A 848 16.45 30.85 -28.80
C GLU A 848 17.69 30.15 -29.37
N SER A 849 18.89 30.71 -29.17
CA SER A 849 20.16 30.12 -29.58
C SER A 849 20.66 28.95 -28.71
N GLU A 850 20.03 28.72 -27.56
CA GLU A 850 20.32 27.63 -26.61
C GLU A 850 19.26 26.52 -26.69
N HIS A 851 18.27 26.66 -27.56
CA HIS A 851 17.23 25.66 -27.78
C HIS A 851 17.82 24.39 -28.41
N ASN A 852 17.78 23.30 -27.63
CA ASN A 852 17.87 21.94 -28.15
C ASN A 852 16.46 21.41 -28.43
N ASN A 853 16.30 20.61 -29.49
CA ASN A 853 15.04 19.97 -29.90
C ASN A 853 14.58 18.86 -28.92
N THR A 854 14.53 19.17 -27.63
CA THR A 854 14.12 18.28 -26.54
C THR A 854 12.60 18.12 -26.54
N SER A 855 12.13 16.88 -26.37
CA SER A 855 10.72 16.57 -26.28
C SER A 855 10.17 16.71 -24.86
N LEU A 856 8.86 16.95 -24.75
CA LEU A 856 8.19 17.06 -23.46
C LEU A 856 8.35 15.77 -22.62
N TYR A 857 8.30 14.59 -23.25
CA TYR A 857 8.52 13.30 -22.57
C TYR A 857 9.82 13.24 -21.75
N HIS A 858 10.95 13.63 -22.34
CA HIS A 858 12.24 13.60 -21.64
C HIS A 858 12.27 14.57 -20.46
N TYR A 859 11.71 15.77 -20.64
CA TYR A 859 11.65 16.79 -19.59
C TYR A 859 10.79 16.35 -18.40
N ILE A 860 9.56 15.86 -18.66
CA ILE A 860 8.67 15.34 -17.63
C ILE A 860 9.35 14.20 -16.85
N LYS A 861 9.87 13.21 -17.56
CA LYS A 861 10.44 12.01 -16.95
C LYS A 861 11.68 12.31 -16.09
N GLU A 862 12.51 13.27 -16.51
CA GLU A 862 13.65 13.72 -15.71
C GLU A 862 13.20 14.56 -14.50
N GLN A 863 12.36 15.58 -14.72
CA GLN A 863 12.00 16.56 -13.68
C GLN A 863 11.07 16.00 -12.61
N CYS A 864 10.07 15.19 -12.98
CA CYS A 864 9.21 14.52 -12.01
C CYS A 864 10.03 13.59 -11.12
N LYS A 865 10.92 12.76 -11.70
CA LYS A 865 11.76 11.85 -10.93
C LYS A 865 12.72 12.60 -9.99
N GLN A 866 13.33 13.70 -10.45
CA GLN A 866 14.17 14.56 -9.60
C GLN A 866 13.37 15.20 -8.43
N LYS A 867 12.20 15.79 -8.70
CA LYS A 867 11.36 16.40 -7.64
C LYS A 867 10.87 15.38 -6.62
N LEU A 868 10.38 14.23 -7.09
CA LEU A 868 9.85 13.18 -6.22
C LEU A 868 10.95 12.60 -5.34
N LEU A 869 12.13 12.30 -5.90
CA LEU A 869 13.30 11.79 -5.13
C LEU A 869 13.75 12.74 -4.01
N ASN A 870 13.71 14.06 -4.25
CA ASN A 870 14.16 15.05 -3.27
C ASN A 870 13.24 15.19 -2.05
N ASN A 871 11.98 14.73 -2.13
CA ASN A 871 10.95 14.88 -1.11
C ASN A 871 10.58 13.55 -0.39
N ILE A 872 11.33 12.46 -0.61
CA ILE A 872 11.02 11.12 -0.07
C ILE A 872 10.97 11.03 1.47
N GLY A 873 11.58 12.00 2.17
CA GLY A 873 11.79 11.97 3.62
C GLY A 873 10.53 11.80 4.49
N ASP A 874 9.36 12.20 4.01
CA ASP A 874 8.13 12.19 4.80
C ASP A 874 7.27 10.91 4.65
N TYR A 875 7.55 10.04 3.67
CA TYR A 875 6.70 8.89 3.35
C TYR A 875 7.35 7.50 3.53
N ILE A 876 8.68 7.37 3.48
CA ILE A 876 9.35 6.06 3.56
C ILE A 876 10.00 5.83 4.92
N THR A 877 9.33 5.03 5.76
CA THR A 877 10.00 4.27 6.83
C THR A 877 10.15 2.82 6.38
N VAL A 878 11.34 2.23 6.61
CA VAL A 878 11.71 0.81 6.33
C VAL A 878 12.12 0.50 4.87
N LEU A 879 13.40 0.11 4.73
CA LEU A 879 14.14 -0.29 3.52
C LEU A 879 13.61 -1.53 2.76
N GLN A 880 12.40 -2.02 3.05
CA GLN A 880 11.79 -3.17 2.36
C GLN A 880 10.62 -2.80 1.45
N LEU A 881 10.04 -1.60 1.58
CA LEU A 881 8.91 -1.14 0.75
C LEU A 881 9.35 -0.29 -0.45
N GLN A 882 10.61 0.14 -0.50
CA GLN A 882 11.10 1.13 -1.46
C GLN A 882 10.91 0.69 -2.93
N THR A 883 11.30 -0.54 -3.28
CA THR A 883 11.12 -1.08 -4.64
C THR A 883 9.65 -1.15 -5.08
N GLU A 884 8.73 -1.41 -4.15
CA GLU A 884 7.30 -1.48 -4.44
C GLU A 884 6.69 -0.09 -4.63
N PHE A 885 7.08 0.86 -3.79
CA PHE A 885 6.73 2.27 -3.92
C PHE A 885 7.25 2.86 -5.24
N ASP A 886 8.52 2.59 -5.59
CA ASP A 886 9.14 3.02 -6.86
C ASP A 886 8.35 2.51 -8.09
N ASN A 887 7.84 1.28 -8.05
CA ASN A 887 7.03 0.72 -9.16
C ASN A 887 5.67 1.39 -9.31
N ILE A 888 5.01 1.75 -8.21
CA ILE A 888 3.75 2.50 -8.23
C ILE A 888 4.00 3.92 -8.74
N LEU A 889 5.12 4.54 -8.33
CA LEU A 889 5.51 5.89 -8.72
C LEU A 889 5.88 6.00 -10.20
N ASP A 890 6.76 5.11 -10.71
CA ASP A 890 7.09 5.05 -12.14
C ASP A 890 5.83 4.71 -12.98
N GLY A 891 4.92 3.88 -12.44
CA GLY A 891 3.60 3.64 -13.03
C GLY A 891 2.76 4.91 -13.16
N LEU A 892 2.65 5.70 -12.08
CA LEU A 892 1.84 6.94 -12.05
C LEU A 892 2.39 7.98 -13.02
N ILE A 893 3.71 8.13 -13.09
CA ILE A 893 4.37 9.01 -14.06
C ILE A 893 4.05 8.59 -15.50
N GLU A 894 4.12 7.29 -15.82
CA GLU A 894 3.78 6.82 -17.18
C GLU A 894 2.28 6.92 -17.48
N TRP A 895 1.39 6.78 -16.50
CA TRP A 895 -0.06 7.01 -16.66
C TRP A 895 -0.34 8.49 -16.99
N LEU A 896 0.24 9.43 -16.23
CA LEU A 896 0.13 10.88 -16.49
C LEU A 896 0.70 11.26 -17.87
N ILE A 897 1.80 10.63 -18.29
CA ILE A 897 2.35 10.77 -19.64
C ILE A 897 1.37 10.25 -20.72
N GLN A 898 0.58 9.20 -20.45
CA GLN A 898 -0.47 8.77 -21.38
C GLN A 898 -1.63 9.77 -21.44
N GLY A 899 -1.95 10.43 -20.32
CA GLY A 899 -2.90 11.56 -20.25
C GLY A 899 -2.46 12.71 -21.17
N GLU A 900 -1.26 13.26 -20.95
CA GLU A 900 -0.69 14.32 -21.80
C GLU A 900 -0.67 13.95 -23.29
N LYS A 901 -0.38 12.68 -23.61
CA LYS A 901 -0.36 12.19 -24.99
C LYS A 901 -1.77 12.20 -25.61
N ILE A 902 -2.81 11.93 -24.83
CA ILE A 902 -4.21 12.05 -25.23
C ILE A 902 -4.58 13.53 -25.37
N ASP A 903 -4.34 14.37 -24.37
CA ASP A 903 -4.78 15.78 -24.35
C ASP A 903 -4.12 16.64 -25.42
N ASN A 904 -2.85 16.37 -25.76
CA ASN A 904 -2.17 16.98 -26.90
C ASN A 904 -2.47 16.27 -28.23
N GLY A 905 -3.15 15.12 -28.21
CA GLY A 905 -3.51 14.33 -29.40
C GLY A 905 -2.31 13.85 -30.20
N CYS A 906 -1.16 13.71 -29.55
CA CYS A 906 0.09 13.40 -30.22
C CYS A 906 0.26 11.89 -30.46
N GLN A 907 1.06 11.53 -31.46
CA GLN A 907 1.29 10.12 -31.78
C GLN A 907 2.23 9.46 -30.75
N ASP A 908 3.22 10.23 -30.30
CA ASP A 908 4.21 9.90 -29.28
C ASP A 908 4.63 11.23 -28.61
N LEU A 909 4.67 11.26 -27.28
CA LEU A 909 5.08 12.45 -26.51
C LEU A 909 6.58 12.78 -26.71
N ASN A 910 7.35 11.85 -27.31
CA ASN A 910 8.71 12.11 -27.79
C ASN A 910 8.79 12.99 -29.04
N ASP A 911 7.69 13.20 -29.77
CA ASP A 911 7.64 14.13 -30.89
C ASP A 911 7.11 15.52 -30.47
N LEU A 912 6.43 15.63 -29.31
CA LEU A 912 5.88 16.89 -28.80
C LEU A 912 6.98 17.85 -28.32
N SER A 913 6.97 19.09 -28.83
CA SER A 913 7.98 20.12 -28.52
C SER A 913 7.83 20.68 -27.11
N LEU A 914 8.88 20.54 -26.29
CA LEU A 914 8.96 21.22 -24.99
C LEU A 914 8.93 22.75 -25.12
N TYR A 915 9.55 23.28 -26.19
CA TYR A 915 9.71 24.74 -26.38
C TYR A 915 8.39 25.41 -26.79
N GLU A 916 7.60 24.74 -27.62
CA GLU A 916 6.32 25.28 -28.09
C GLU A 916 5.12 24.78 -27.26
N TYR A 917 5.35 24.01 -26.18
CA TYR A 917 4.29 23.51 -25.28
C TYR A 917 3.48 24.67 -24.66
N GLY A 918 4.16 25.67 -24.11
CA GLY A 918 3.55 26.88 -23.53
C GLY A 918 2.92 27.86 -24.54
N ARG A 919 2.61 27.43 -25.77
CA ARG A 919 1.87 28.24 -26.76
C ARG A 919 0.35 28.09 -26.63
N PHE A 920 -0.12 27.01 -26.03
CA PHE A 920 -1.52 26.87 -25.69
C PHE A 920 -1.87 27.86 -24.56
N GLU A 921 -2.92 28.66 -24.74
CA GLU A 921 -3.41 29.59 -23.73
C GLU A 921 -4.74 29.09 -23.17
N TYR A 922 -4.71 28.49 -21.98
CA TYR A 922 -5.91 28.14 -21.23
C TYR A 922 -6.82 29.35 -21.04
N LEU A 923 -8.13 29.12 -21.07
CA LEU A 923 -9.11 30.17 -20.79
C LEU A 923 -9.40 30.19 -19.29
N GLU A 924 -10.06 31.24 -18.80
CA GLU A 924 -10.39 31.30 -17.37
C GLU A 924 -11.69 30.51 -17.07
N GLY A 925 -11.64 29.61 -16.10
CA GLY A 925 -12.80 28.83 -15.63
C GLY A 925 -12.44 27.37 -15.43
N ASP A 926 -13.44 26.50 -15.39
CA ASP A 926 -13.23 25.05 -15.52
C ASP A 926 -12.83 24.68 -16.97
N GLU A 927 -11.78 23.85 -17.11
CA GLU A 927 -11.32 23.32 -18.39
C GLU A 927 -11.91 21.93 -18.70
N SER A 928 -12.68 21.33 -17.78
CA SER A 928 -13.25 19.97 -17.86
C SER A 928 -14.78 19.91 -18.02
N ILE A 929 -15.40 20.98 -18.53
CA ILE A 929 -16.86 21.12 -18.59
C ILE A 929 -17.47 20.10 -19.57
N ARG A 930 -18.29 19.18 -19.08
CA ARG A 930 -18.89 18.11 -19.90
C ARG A 930 -20.20 18.53 -20.57
N LEU A 931 -20.46 17.97 -21.75
CA LEU A 931 -21.76 18.05 -22.41
C LEU A 931 -22.70 16.91 -21.97
N LYS A 932 -24.00 17.19 -21.84
CA LYS A 932 -25.05 16.22 -21.47
C LYS A 932 -25.20 15.07 -22.47
N SER A 933 -24.79 15.27 -23.74
CA SER A 933 -24.86 14.23 -24.78
C SER A 933 -23.82 14.43 -25.89
N SER A 934 -23.83 15.59 -26.56
CA SER A 934 -22.98 15.86 -27.73
C SER A 934 -22.88 17.35 -28.07
N TYR A 935 -21.93 17.71 -28.94
CA TYR A 935 -21.82 19.04 -29.56
C TYR A 935 -22.92 19.33 -30.59
N ARG A 936 -23.80 18.37 -30.90
CA ARG A 936 -24.84 18.53 -31.93
C ARG A 936 -25.74 19.77 -31.74
N PRO A 937 -26.24 20.13 -30.54
CA PRO A 937 -27.05 21.34 -30.37
C PRO A 937 -26.31 22.62 -30.78
N PHE A 938 -25.02 22.71 -30.47
CA PHE A 938 -24.15 23.83 -30.86
C PHE A 938 -23.96 23.89 -32.39
N ILE A 939 -23.75 22.76 -33.05
CA ILE A 939 -23.61 22.69 -34.51
C ILE A 939 -24.93 23.07 -35.21
N GLU A 940 -26.08 22.58 -34.74
CA GLU A 940 -27.38 22.96 -35.30
C GLU A 940 -27.69 24.46 -35.06
N TYR A 941 -27.31 25.02 -33.91
CA TYR A 941 -27.41 26.46 -33.65
C TYR A 941 -26.62 27.30 -34.67
N LEU A 942 -25.37 26.92 -34.97
CA LEU A 942 -24.59 27.59 -36.03
C LEU A 942 -25.23 27.40 -37.42
N LYS A 943 -25.79 26.22 -37.70
CA LYS A 943 -26.42 25.90 -38.99
C LYS A 943 -27.70 26.72 -39.25
N GLN A 944 -28.47 27.09 -38.22
CA GLN A 944 -29.73 27.85 -38.37
C GLN A 944 -29.62 29.14 -39.20
N SER A 945 -28.42 29.75 -39.27
CA SER A 945 -28.17 30.96 -40.06
C SER A 945 -27.82 30.70 -41.53
N ILE A 946 -27.78 29.44 -41.97
CA ILE A 946 -27.37 29.03 -43.33
C ILE A 946 -28.54 28.28 -44.00
N PRO A 947 -29.03 28.72 -45.18
CA PRO A 947 -30.08 28.01 -45.91
C PRO A 947 -29.64 26.58 -46.30
N ASP A 948 -30.52 25.59 -46.12
CA ASP A 948 -30.21 24.17 -46.35
C ASP A 948 -29.67 23.90 -47.77
N GLU A 949 -30.18 24.59 -48.80
CA GLU A 949 -29.71 24.42 -50.18
C GLU A 949 -28.28 24.93 -50.44
N LYS A 950 -27.64 25.57 -49.45
CA LYS A 950 -26.23 25.98 -49.47
C LYS A 950 -25.31 24.97 -48.79
N VAL A 951 -25.84 24.02 -48.01
CA VAL A 951 -25.07 22.99 -47.31
C VAL A 951 -24.98 21.72 -48.16
N LEU A 952 -23.98 21.68 -49.04
CA LEU A 952 -23.79 20.57 -49.99
C LEU A 952 -23.08 19.37 -49.35
N LEU A 953 -23.84 18.48 -48.73
CA LEU A 953 -23.33 17.20 -48.20
C LEU A 953 -22.95 16.22 -49.32
N SER A 954 -22.19 15.17 -48.98
CA SER A 954 -21.70 14.13 -49.90
C SER A 954 -20.93 14.65 -51.14
N THR A 955 -20.42 15.88 -51.06
CA THR A 955 -19.85 16.62 -52.18
C THR A 955 -18.34 16.78 -51.98
N GLU A 956 -17.57 15.82 -52.49
CA GLU A 956 -16.11 15.74 -52.35
C GLU A 956 -15.40 16.70 -53.32
N VAL A 957 -14.76 17.74 -52.79
CA VAL A 957 -13.86 18.63 -53.55
C VAL A 957 -12.57 17.89 -53.89
N THR A 958 -12.17 17.91 -55.16
CA THR A 958 -11.01 17.17 -55.67
C THR A 958 -9.86 18.06 -56.10
N GLN A 959 -10.13 19.32 -56.47
CA GLN A 959 -9.13 20.28 -56.94
C GLN A 959 -9.65 21.72 -56.82
N VAL A 960 -8.75 22.68 -56.60
CA VAL A 960 -9.03 24.12 -56.66
C VAL A 960 -8.07 24.76 -57.67
N LYS A 961 -8.59 25.54 -58.62
CA LYS A 961 -7.80 26.18 -59.69
C LYS A 961 -8.08 27.66 -59.80
N CYS A 962 -7.07 28.49 -60.01
CA CYS A 962 -7.29 29.84 -60.53
C CYS A 962 -7.72 29.79 -62.00
N VAL A 963 -8.67 30.65 -62.38
CA VAL A 963 -9.08 30.86 -63.77
C VAL A 963 -8.42 32.15 -64.27
N ASN A 964 -7.51 32.01 -65.24
CA ASN A 964 -6.71 33.13 -65.76
C ASN A 964 -7.55 34.36 -66.12
N ASP A 965 -6.95 35.54 -65.93
CA ASP A 965 -7.48 36.89 -66.21
C ASP A 965 -8.76 37.31 -65.45
N SER A 966 -9.37 36.45 -64.64
CA SER A 966 -10.69 36.71 -64.02
C SER A 966 -10.71 36.98 -62.52
N HIS A 967 -9.60 36.73 -61.80
CA HIS A 967 -9.55 36.70 -60.32
C HIS A 967 -10.64 35.80 -59.69
N GLN A 968 -10.93 34.65 -60.32
CA GLN A 968 -11.90 33.66 -59.85
C GLN A 968 -11.27 32.28 -59.68
N LEU A 969 -11.79 31.55 -58.70
CA LEU A 969 -11.43 30.18 -58.35
C LEU A 969 -12.49 29.20 -58.83
N LEU A 970 -12.05 28.16 -59.54
CA LEU A 970 -12.84 27.02 -59.92
C LEU A 970 -12.61 25.88 -58.92
N VAL A 971 -13.63 25.56 -58.14
CA VAL A 971 -13.66 24.44 -57.19
C VAL A 971 -14.25 23.24 -57.92
N CYS A 972 -13.42 22.22 -58.19
CA CYS A 972 -13.80 20.99 -58.87
C CYS A 972 -14.28 19.93 -57.86
N MET A 973 -15.39 19.24 -58.19
CA MET A 973 -15.92 18.15 -57.36
C MET A 973 -15.85 16.81 -58.09
N LYS A 974 -15.95 15.72 -57.33
CA LYS A 974 -15.84 14.34 -57.82
C LYS A 974 -16.91 13.93 -58.84
N ASP A 975 -18.08 14.59 -58.85
CA ASP A 975 -19.20 14.31 -59.76
C ASP A 975 -19.26 15.27 -60.97
N ASN A 976 -18.14 15.94 -61.29
CA ASN A 976 -18.00 16.94 -62.35
C ASN A 976 -18.89 18.20 -62.20
N LYS A 977 -19.52 18.42 -61.04
CA LYS A 977 -20.03 19.75 -60.69
C LYS A 977 -18.84 20.63 -60.30
N ASN A 978 -18.75 21.81 -60.90
CA ASN A 978 -17.73 22.79 -60.56
C ASN A 978 -18.41 24.07 -60.07
N ILE A 979 -17.92 24.66 -58.99
CA ILE A 979 -18.36 25.98 -58.50
C ILE A 979 -17.30 27.01 -58.87
N LEU A 980 -17.74 28.11 -59.47
CA LEU A 980 -16.93 29.31 -59.70
C LEU A 980 -17.20 30.29 -58.55
N CYS A 981 -16.15 30.79 -57.91
CA CYS A 981 -16.22 31.68 -56.76
C CYS A 981 -15.07 32.69 -56.77
N ASN A 982 -15.14 33.74 -55.95
CA ASN A 982 -14.04 34.69 -55.81
C ASN A 982 -13.05 34.31 -54.68
N HIS A 983 -13.53 33.60 -53.67
CA HIS A 983 -12.80 33.30 -52.45
C HIS A 983 -13.17 31.89 -51.97
N VAL A 984 -12.20 31.16 -51.43
CA VAL A 984 -12.41 29.87 -50.75
C VAL A 984 -11.86 29.97 -49.34
N ILE A 985 -12.67 29.61 -48.33
CA ILE A 985 -12.17 29.29 -46.99
C ILE A 985 -12.02 27.78 -46.92
N TRP A 986 -10.80 27.30 -46.69
CA TRP A 986 -10.47 25.89 -46.58
C TRP A 986 -10.40 25.47 -45.10
N THR A 987 -11.18 24.46 -44.72
CA THR A 987 -11.40 24.09 -43.30
C THR A 987 -11.27 22.58 -43.01
N THR A 988 -10.59 21.82 -43.88
CA THR A 988 -10.31 20.40 -43.60
C THR A 988 -9.27 20.27 -42.49
N SER A 989 -9.23 19.12 -41.82
CA SER A 989 -8.19 18.81 -40.85
C SER A 989 -6.78 18.91 -41.43
N LEU A 990 -5.79 19.11 -40.54
CA LEU A 990 -4.38 19.07 -40.90
C LEU A 990 -3.97 17.67 -41.40
N GLY A 991 -4.52 16.58 -40.84
CA GLY A 991 -4.30 15.23 -41.34
C GLY A 991 -4.71 15.05 -42.81
N PHE A 992 -5.87 15.61 -43.20
CA PHE A 992 -6.30 15.56 -44.60
C PHE A 992 -5.40 16.38 -45.53
N LEU A 993 -4.94 17.55 -45.06
CA LEU A 993 -3.99 18.39 -45.78
C LEU A 993 -2.64 17.67 -45.99
N LYS A 994 -2.11 16.98 -44.98
CA LYS A 994 -0.86 16.20 -45.08
C LYS A 994 -0.88 15.19 -46.23
N GLU A 995 -2.02 14.56 -46.50
CA GLU A 995 -2.17 13.58 -47.59
C GLU A 995 -2.58 14.21 -48.93
N ASN A 996 -3.41 15.26 -48.94
CA ASN A 996 -4.10 15.72 -50.17
C ASN A 996 -3.74 17.13 -50.65
N PHE A 997 -2.97 17.93 -49.90
CA PHE A 997 -2.74 19.35 -50.22
C PHE A 997 -2.10 19.57 -51.60
N GLU A 998 -1.01 18.87 -51.92
CA GLU A 998 -0.34 18.95 -53.24
C GLU A 998 -1.26 18.55 -54.40
N LYS A 999 -2.18 17.61 -54.18
CA LYS A 999 -3.15 17.16 -55.19
C LYS A 999 -4.24 18.20 -55.42
N ILE A 1000 -4.80 18.76 -54.36
CA ILE A 1000 -5.93 19.71 -54.42
C ILE A 1000 -5.49 21.04 -55.02
N PHE A 1001 -4.32 21.56 -54.61
CA PHE A 1001 -3.76 22.83 -55.08
C PHE A 1001 -2.67 22.64 -56.15
N SER A 1002 -2.70 21.51 -56.87
CA SER A 1002 -1.70 21.11 -57.88
C SER A 1002 -1.45 22.11 -59.01
N THR A 1003 -2.34 23.07 -59.23
CA THR A 1003 -2.15 24.16 -60.21
C THR A 1003 -1.49 25.41 -59.62
N GLU A 1004 -1.29 25.49 -58.29
CA GLU A 1004 -0.77 26.65 -57.57
C GLU A 1004 0.58 26.34 -56.89
N PRO A 1005 1.69 26.23 -57.64
CA PRO A 1005 2.98 25.81 -57.10
C PRO A 1005 3.54 26.76 -56.03
N ASN A 1006 3.18 28.06 -56.09
CA ASN A 1006 3.57 29.05 -55.07
C ASN A 1006 2.83 28.84 -53.73
N LEU A 1007 1.56 28.43 -53.78
CA LEU A 1007 0.81 28.07 -52.58
C LEU A 1007 1.36 26.79 -51.95
N ILE A 1008 1.74 25.82 -52.79
CA ILE A 1008 2.39 24.59 -52.34
C ILE A 1008 3.72 24.90 -51.65
N SER A 1009 4.63 25.63 -52.30
CA SER A 1009 5.95 25.94 -51.72
C SER A 1009 5.86 26.78 -50.43
N MET A 1010 4.87 27.67 -50.33
CA MET A 1010 4.63 28.48 -49.15
C MET A 1010 4.19 27.64 -47.93
N LYS A 1011 3.31 26.66 -48.09
CA LYS A 1011 2.67 25.95 -46.95
C LYS A 1011 3.12 24.51 -46.73
N MET A 1012 3.73 23.83 -47.70
CA MET A 1012 3.94 22.37 -47.61
C MET A 1012 4.90 21.99 -46.47
N ASN A 1013 5.89 22.82 -46.14
CA ASN A 1013 6.77 22.56 -44.99
C ASN A 1013 6.01 22.69 -43.67
N ALA A 1014 5.22 23.74 -43.47
CA ALA A 1014 4.38 23.90 -42.28
C ALA A 1014 3.41 22.73 -42.08
N ILE A 1015 2.73 22.32 -43.16
CA ILE A 1015 1.82 21.16 -43.16
C ILE A 1015 2.56 19.85 -42.81
N LYS A 1016 3.82 19.69 -43.24
CA LYS A 1016 4.65 18.52 -42.89
C LYS A 1016 5.12 18.58 -41.43
N ASN A 1017 5.58 19.74 -40.97
CA ASN A 1017 6.20 19.96 -39.66
C ASN A 1017 5.22 19.85 -38.49
N LEU A 1018 4.03 20.45 -38.59
CA LEU A 1018 3.03 20.42 -37.52
C LEU A 1018 2.53 19.00 -37.23
N GLY A 1019 2.25 18.69 -35.97
CA GLY A 1019 1.79 17.38 -35.53
C GLY A 1019 0.30 17.19 -35.78
N PHE A 1020 -0.13 15.96 -36.07
CA PHE A 1020 -1.55 15.57 -36.12
C PHE A 1020 -1.65 14.07 -35.82
N GLY A 1021 -1.85 13.72 -34.54
CA GLY A 1021 -1.94 12.33 -34.10
C GLY A 1021 -3.38 11.84 -34.04
N THR A 1022 -3.59 10.69 -33.37
CA THR A 1022 -4.91 10.03 -33.29
C THR A 1022 -5.25 9.66 -31.85
N VAL A 1023 -6.46 10.04 -31.45
CA VAL A 1023 -7.13 9.64 -30.22
C VAL A 1023 -8.47 9.01 -30.59
N ASN A 1024 -8.76 7.82 -30.05
CA ASN A 1024 -9.97 7.06 -30.31
C ASN A 1024 -10.70 6.70 -29.01
N LYS A 1025 -12.02 6.52 -29.14
CA LYS A 1025 -12.93 6.06 -28.09
C LYS A 1025 -13.38 4.62 -28.40
N ILE A 1026 -13.33 3.75 -27.40
CA ILE A 1026 -14.02 2.46 -27.41
C ILE A 1026 -15.21 2.56 -26.45
N ILE A 1027 -16.40 2.76 -26.99
CA ILE A 1027 -17.63 2.92 -26.22
C ILE A 1027 -18.24 1.52 -26.05
N MET A 1028 -18.38 1.07 -24.81
CA MET A 1028 -18.94 -0.23 -24.44
C MET A 1028 -20.28 -0.03 -23.74
N ILE A 1029 -21.35 -0.56 -24.33
CA ILE A 1029 -22.72 -0.43 -23.83
C ILE A 1029 -23.16 -1.78 -23.25
N TYR A 1030 -23.59 -1.77 -22.00
CA TYR A 1030 -23.87 -2.96 -21.19
C TYR A 1030 -25.37 -3.14 -20.92
N GLU A 1031 -25.78 -4.37 -20.62
CA GLU A 1031 -27.15 -4.68 -20.17
C GLU A 1031 -27.40 -4.20 -18.74
N HIS A 1032 -26.37 -4.32 -17.89
CA HIS A 1032 -26.37 -3.94 -16.49
C HIS A 1032 -25.04 -3.24 -16.16
N LYS A 1033 -25.13 -2.21 -15.32
CA LYS A 1033 -23.97 -1.66 -14.62
C LYS A 1033 -23.37 -2.69 -13.66
N PHE A 1034 -22.05 -2.81 -13.65
CA PHE A 1034 -21.30 -3.70 -12.75
C PHE A 1034 -20.15 -2.99 -12.01
N TRP A 1035 -19.94 -1.70 -12.27
CA TRP A 1035 -18.97 -0.83 -11.63
C TRP A 1035 -19.64 0.03 -10.53
N PRO A 1036 -18.87 0.64 -9.60
CA PRO A 1036 -19.44 1.37 -8.46
C PRO A 1036 -20.34 2.56 -8.82
N ASP A 1037 -21.22 2.96 -7.90
CA ASP A 1037 -22.21 4.00 -8.16
C ASP A 1037 -21.69 5.44 -8.13
N ASN A 1038 -20.66 5.72 -7.32
CA ASN A 1038 -20.11 7.07 -7.12
C ASN A 1038 -18.86 7.38 -7.98
N VAL A 1039 -18.52 6.49 -8.92
CA VAL A 1039 -17.28 6.56 -9.71
C VAL A 1039 -17.57 6.97 -11.14
N ASN A 1040 -16.97 8.09 -11.58
CA ASN A 1040 -17.09 8.60 -12.94
C ASN A 1040 -15.89 8.23 -13.85
N PHE A 1041 -14.72 7.99 -13.26
CA PHE A 1041 -13.52 7.53 -13.96
C PHE A 1041 -12.90 6.34 -13.23
N ILE A 1042 -12.50 5.32 -13.98
CA ILE A 1042 -11.67 4.21 -13.51
C ILE A 1042 -10.33 4.31 -14.26
N ASN A 1043 -9.30 4.73 -13.54
CA ASN A 1043 -7.96 4.99 -14.05
C ASN A 1043 -7.11 3.74 -13.83
N VAL A 1044 -6.59 3.18 -14.93
CA VAL A 1044 -5.92 1.87 -14.93
C VAL A 1044 -4.41 2.02 -14.97
N LEU A 1045 -3.77 1.73 -13.84
CA LEU A 1045 -2.34 1.93 -13.63
C LEU A 1045 -1.54 0.65 -13.83
N TRP A 1046 -0.69 0.62 -14.86
CA TRP A 1046 0.17 -0.54 -15.13
C TRP A 1046 1.45 -0.54 -14.28
N THR A 1047 1.61 -1.56 -13.45
CA THR A 1047 2.76 -1.75 -12.54
C THR A 1047 3.50 -3.06 -12.89
N ASN A 1048 4.67 -2.95 -13.51
CA ASN A 1048 5.59 -4.06 -13.88
C ASN A 1048 5.02 -5.29 -14.61
N ASN A 1049 5.28 -5.38 -15.92
CA ASN A 1049 5.31 -6.58 -16.79
C ASN A 1049 4.13 -7.58 -16.78
N ASN A 1050 3.06 -7.40 -16.01
CA ASN A 1050 1.84 -8.22 -16.07
C ASN A 1050 0.89 -7.80 -17.22
N LYS A 1051 1.45 -7.39 -18.36
CA LYS A 1051 0.71 -7.04 -19.60
C LYS A 1051 0.28 -8.30 -20.37
N LYS A 1052 -0.39 -9.24 -19.69
CA LYS A 1052 -0.73 -10.55 -20.28
C LYS A 1052 -2.19 -10.65 -20.64
N LEU A 1053 -2.46 -11.04 -21.89
CA LEU A 1053 -3.77 -11.51 -22.32
C LEU A 1053 -3.96 -12.98 -21.92
N SER A 1054 -5.17 -13.51 -22.14
CA SER A 1054 -5.37 -14.95 -22.09
C SER A 1054 -4.69 -15.64 -23.30
N ASN A 1055 -4.22 -16.87 -23.10
CA ASN A 1055 -3.61 -17.70 -24.14
C ASN A 1055 -4.48 -17.91 -25.39
N GLU A 1056 -5.80 -17.71 -25.30
CA GLU A 1056 -6.73 -17.82 -26.44
C GLU A 1056 -6.78 -16.52 -27.24
N GLN A 1057 -6.81 -15.37 -26.56
CA GLN A 1057 -6.72 -14.04 -27.18
C GLN A 1057 -5.38 -13.85 -27.89
N GLU A 1058 -4.26 -14.24 -27.27
CA GLU A 1058 -2.93 -14.18 -27.91
C GLU A 1058 -2.88 -14.98 -29.22
N LYS A 1059 -3.38 -16.21 -29.20
CA LYS A 1059 -3.44 -17.07 -30.40
C LYS A 1059 -4.35 -16.50 -31.48
N TYR A 1060 -5.50 -15.96 -31.09
CA TYR A 1060 -6.43 -15.36 -32.03
C TYR A 1060 -5.84 -14.10 -32.69
N LEU A 1061 -5.25 -13.19 -31.90
CA LEU A 1061 -4.62 -11.97 -32.39
C LEU A 1061 -3.41 -12.29 -33.30
N HIS A 1062 -2.61 -13.30 -32.96
CA HIS A 1062 -1.61 -13.85 -33.86
C HIS A 1062 -2.21 -14.40 -35.17
N SER A 1063 -3.36 -15.10 -35.11
CA SER A 1063 -3.99 -15.67 -36.30
C SER A 1063 -4.50 -14.62 -37.30
N ILE A 1064 -4.83 -13.42 -36.83
CA ILE A 1064 -5.18 -12.26 -37.68
C ILE A 1064 -3.98 -11.36 -38.01
N GLY A 1065 -2.75 -11.79 -37.72
CA GLY A 1065 -1.51 -11.14 -38.13
C GLY A 1065 -0.98 -10.03 -37.21
N ILE A 1066 -1.52 -9.89 -36.00
CA ILE A 1066 -1.09 -8.87 -35.03
C ILE A 1066 0.03 -9.43 -34.16
N ASN A 1067 1.09 -8.64 -33.98
CA ASN A 1067 2.28 -9.00 -33.21
C ASN A 1067 2.04 -8.78 -31.69
N LEU A 1068 2.47 -9.73 -30.85
CA LEU A 1068 2.41 -9.62 -29.39
C LEU A 1068 3.06 -8.35 -28.84
N ASN A 1069 4.18 -7.89 -29.41
CA ASN A 1069 4.81 -6.64 -28.96
C ASN A 1069 3.90 -5.42 -29.21
N SER A 1070 3.20 -5.39 -30.35
CA SER A 1070 2.20 -4.34 -30.64
C SER A 1070 0.98 -4.44 -29.72
N ILE A 1071 0.67 -5.65 -29.24
CA ILE A 1071 -0.42 -5.89 -28.29
C ILE A 1071 -0.01 -5.42 -26.88
N GLU A 1072 1.17 -5.79 -26.38
CA GLU A 1072 1.69 -5.27 -25.11
C GLU A 1072 1.76 -3.73 -25.09
N ASN A 1073 2.12 -3.12 -26.22
CA ASN A 1073 1.99 -1.67 -26.42
C ASN A 1073 0.52 -1.23 -26.35
N PHE A 1074 -0.39 -1.87 -27.08
CA PHE A 1074 -1.82 -1.55 -27.05
C PHE A 1074 -2.41 -1.55 -25.62
N LEU A 1075 -2.18 -2.62 -24.83
CA LEU A 1075 -2.68 -2.74 -23.46
C LEU A 1075 -2.16 -1.60 -22.56
N ALA A 1076 -0.87 -1.27 -22.69
CA ALA A 1076 -0.19 -0.27 -21.87
C ALA A 1076 -0.60 1.18 -22.16
N ASN A 1077 -1.28 1.41 -23.28
CA ASN A 1077 -1.71 2.73 -23.74
C ASN A 1077 -3.23 2.95 -23.53
N ILE A 1078 -3.91 2.04 -22.82
CA ILE A 1078 -5.23 2.30 -22.24
C ILE A 1078 -5.04 3.18 -21.01
N HIS A 1079 -5.64 4.37 -21.03
CA HIS A 1079 -5.47 5.38 -19.98
C HIS A 1079 -6.56 5.28 -18.90
N SER A 1080 -7.81 5.42 -19.30
CA SER A 1080 -8.95 5.50 -18.38
C SER A 1080 -10.25 5.01 -19.01
N TYR A 1081 -11.19 4.65 -18.13
CA TYR A 1081 -12.56 4.29 -18.45
C TYR A 1081 -13.50 5.32 -17.83
N GLU A 1082 -14.18 6.11 -18.67
CA GLU A 1082 -15.14 7.13 -18.25
C GLU A 1082 -16.58 6.57 -18.30
N VAL A 1083 -17.38 6.81 -17.27
CA VAL A 1083 -18.82 6.53 -17.29
C VAL A 1083 -19.53 7.64 -18.08
N LEU A 1084 -20.30 7.27 -19.11
CA LEU A 1084 -20.92 8.25 -20.00
C LEU A 1084 -22.14 8.90 -19.33
N TYR A 1085 -22.09 10.22 -19.16
CA TYR A 1085 -23.21 10.98 -18.62
C TYR A 1085 -24.50 10.79 -19.44
N GLY A 1086 -25.66 10.71 -18.77
CA GLY A 1086 -26.95 10.44 -19.41
C GLY A 1086 -27.20 8.96 -19.79
N SER A 1087 -26.18 8.10 -19.78
CA SER A 1087 -26.27 6.67 -20.12
C SER A 1087 -25.80 5.77 -18.97
N LEU A 1088 -26.75 5.29 -18.17
CA LEU A 1088 -26.49 4.52 -16.93
C LEU A 1088 -25.65 3.25 -17.12
N ASN A 1089 -25.56 2.70 -18.34
CA ASN A 1089 -24.89 1.45 -18.65
C ASN A 1089 -23.80 1.58 -19.75
N ALA A 1090 -23.22 2.76 -19.99
CA ALA A 1090 -22.15 2.92 -20.99
C ALA A 1090 -20.83 3.43 -20.37
N ILE A 1091 -19.73 2.83 -20.81
CA ILE A 1091 -18.35 3.26 -20.49
C ILE A 1091 -17.60 3.60 -21.78
N VAL A 1092 -16.78 4.63 -21.73
CA VAL A 1092 -15.84 5.04 -22.78
C VAL A 1092 -14.43 4.72 -22.34
N CYS A 1093 -13.73 3.84 -23.06
CA CYS A 1093 -12.29 3.63 -22.92
C CYS A 1093 -11.54 4.59 -23.87
N TRP A 1094 -10.59 5.35 -23.32
CA TRP A 1094 -9.79 6.35 -24.03
C TRP A 1094 -8.44 5.79 -24.49
N LEU A 1095 -8.12 5.96 -25.78
CA LEU A 1095 -6.90 5.46 -26.43
C LEU A 1095 -6.21 6.58 -27.21
N GLY A 1096 -4.89 6.77 -27.03
CA GLY A 1096 -4.09 7.70 -27.82
C GLY A 1096 -2.91 7.02 -28.54
N GLY A 1097 -2.45 7.64 -29.63
CA GLY A 1097 -1.21 7.28 -30.33
C GLY A 1097 -1.25 5.93 -31.05
N GLU A 1098 -0.20 5.11 -30.93
CA GLU A 1098 -0.11 3.81 -31.63
C GLU A 1098 -1.30 2.89 -31.31
N ALA A 1099 -1.74 2.86 -30.04
CA ALA A 1099 -2.88 2.03 -29.63
C ALA A 1099 -4.20 2.45 -30.27
N ALA A 1100 -4.40 3.74 -30.51
CA ALA A 1100 -5.56 4.24 -31.25
C ALA A 1100 -5.56 3.70 -32.69
N LEU A 1101 -4.40 3.67 -33.37
CA LEU A 1101 -4.26 3.11 -34.73
C LEU A 1101 -4.43 1.59 -34.77
N ILE A 1102 -3.94 0.87 -33.76
CA ILE A 1102 -4.13 -0.58 -33.64
C ILE A 1102 -5.62 -0.92 -33.47
N ALA A 1103 -6.34 -0.17 -32.62
CA ALA A 1103 -7.79 -0.32 -32.47
C ALA A 1103 -8.52 -0.18 -33.81
N GLU A 1104 -8.16 0.79 -34.65
CA GLU A 1104 -8.78 0.99 -35.98
C GLU A 1104 -8.62 -0.18 -36.96
N ASN A 1105 -7.77 -1.16 -36.66
CA ASN A 1105 -7.59 -2.39 -37.44
C ASN A 1105 -8.24 -3.64 -36.79
N LEU A 1106 -8.74 -3.54 -35.55
CA LEU A 1106 -9.46 -4.61 -34.83
C LEU A 1106 -10.98 -4.52 -35.02
N SER A 1107 -11.70 -5.65 -35.10
CA SER A 1107 -13.17 -5.60 -35.07
C SER A 1107 -13.69 -5.07 -33.73
N GLU A 1108 -14.89 -4.49 -33.73
CA GLU A 1108 -15.53 -3.92 -32.53
C GLU A 1108 -15.71 -4.97 -31.42
N GLU A 1109 -16.01 -6.21 -31.80
CA GLU A 1109 -16.08 -7.36 -30.88
C GLU A 1109 -14.73 -7.63 -30.21
N ILE A 1110 -13.63 -7.69 -30.99
CA ILE A 1110 -12.30 -8.01 -30.44
C ILE A 1110 -11.80 -6.89 -29.53
N VAL A 1111 -11.84 -5.64 -30.00
CA VAL A 1111 -11.33 -4.50 -29.21
C VAL A 1111 -12.19 -4.27 -27.97
N GLY A 1112 -13.50 -4.49 -28.06
CA GLY A 1112 -14.42 -4.42 -26.93
C GLY A 1112 -14.18 -5.53 -25.90
N HIS A 1113 -13.97 -6.77 -26.34
CA HIS A 1113 -13.61 -7.86 -25.42
C HIS A 1113 -12.28 -7.59 -24.70
N ILE A 1114 -11.25 -7.11 -25.41
CA ILE A 1114 -9.96 -6.76 -24.78
C ILE A 1114 -10.13 -5.62 -23.77
N CYS A 1115 -10.79 -4.51 -24.17
CA CYS A 1115 -11.00 -3.38 -23.27
C CYS A 1115 -11.87 -3.74 -22.05
N HIS A 1116 -12.86 -4.61 -22.22
CA HIS A 1116 -13.72 -5.07 -21.14
C HIS A 1116 -13.00 -6.05 -20.19
N ASP A 1117 -12.23 -7.00 -20.71
CA ASP A 1117 -11.48 -7.94 -19.86
C ASP A 1117 -10.41 -7.21 -19.02
N ILE A 1118 -9.75 -6.18 -19.58
CA ILE A 1118 -8.84 -5.31 -18.82
C ILE A 1118 -9.60 -4.59 -17.69
N LEU A 1119 -10.71 -3.92 -17.98
CA LEU A 1119 -11.52 -3.25 -16.96
C LEU A 1119 -11.93 -4.22 -15.83
N CYS A 1120 -12.36 -5.42 -16.19
CA CYS A 1120 -12.74 -6.46 -15.23
C CYS A 1120 -11.56 -7.00 -14.40
N ASN A 1121 -10.37 -7.14 -15.00
CA ASN A 1121 -9.16 -7.58 -14.31
C ASN A 1121 -8.72 -6.55 -13.26
N PHE A 1122 -8.71 -5.25 -13.62
CA PHE A 1122 -8.41 -4.18 -12.66
C PHE A 1122 -9.47 -4.13 -11.54
N LEU A 1123 -10.75 -4.32 -11.86
CA LEU A 1123 -11.84 -4.43 -10.87
C LEU A 1123 -11.85 -5.76 -10.08
N ASN A 1124 -10.86 -6.66 -10.27
CA ASN A 1124 -10.77 -7.96 -9.59
C ASN A 1124 -12.05 -8.84 -9.69
N LEU A 1125 -12.75 -8.77 -10.83
CA LEU A 1125 -14.00 -9.52 -11.03
C LEU A 1125 -13.74 -11.00 -11.35
N SER A 1126 -14.58 -11.89 -10.82
CA SER A 1126 -14.48 -13.33 -11.09
C SER A 1126 -14.91 -13.66 -12.52
N THR A 1127 -14.35 -14.71 -13.11
CA THR A 1127 -14.63 -15.15 -14.50
C THR A 1127 -16.12 -15.33 -14.79
N ASP A 1128 -16.91 -15.75 -13.79
CA ASP A 1128 -18.37 -15.87 -13.91
C ASP A 1128 -19.09 -14.52 -14.03
N ILE A 1129 -18.59 -13.47 -13.37
CA ILE A 1129 -19.10 -12.11 -13.51
C ILE A 1129 -18.67 -11.57 -14.87
N VAL A 1130 -17.37 -11.65 -15.19
CA VAL A 1130 -16.75 -11.22 -16.46
C VAL A 1130 -17.52 -11.72 -17.69
N ASN A 1131 -17.91 -12.99 -17.70
CA ASN A 1131 -18.69 -13.59 -18.79
C ASN A 1131 -20.16 -13.12 -18.84
N LYS A 1132 -20.76 -12.76 -17.70
CA LYS A 1132 -22.13 -12.22 -17.62
C LYS A 1132 -22.20 -10.72 -17.93
N THR A 1133 -21.12 -9.99 -17.70
CA THR A 1133 -21.03 -8.53 -17.88
C THR A 1133 -20.52 -8.11 -19.24
N ARG A 1134 -20.51 -9.00 -20.25
CA ARG A 1134 -20.04 -8.68 -21.60
C ARG A 1134 -20.83 -7.51 -22.22
N PRO A 1135 -20.18 -6.59 -22.96
CA PRO A 1135 -20.89 -5.50 -23.63
C PRO A 1135 -21.84 -6.04 -24.69
N LYS A 1136 -23.07 -5.49 -24.74
CA LYS A 1136 -24.09 -5.82 -25.74
C LYS A 1136 -23.80 -5.16 -27.08
N GLN A 1137 -23.20 -3.97 -27.03
CA GLN A 1137 -22.77 -3.22 -28.18
C GLN A 1137 -21.43 -2.56 -27.87
N VAL A 1138 -20.55 -2.55 -28.86
CA VAL A 1138 -19.27 -1.84 -28.83
C VAL A 1138 -19.26 -0.91 -30.03
N ILE A 1139 -18.86 0.34 -29.82
CA ILE A 1139 -18.66 1.32 -30.88
C ILE A 1139 -17.21 1.77 -30.81
N ARG A 1140 -16.48 1.65 -31.93
CA ARG A 1140 -15.08 2.05 -32.03
C ARG A 1140 -14.93 3.17 -33.04
N THR A 1141 -14.37 4.30 -32.62
CA THR A 1141 -14.07 5.42 -33.52
C THR A 1141 -12.90 5.09 -34.45
N GLN A 1142 -12.90 5.69 -35.64
CA GLN A 1142 -11.91 5.45 -36.69
C GLN A 1142 -11.46 6.78 -37.33
N TRP A 1143 -10.91 7.67 -36.50
CA TRP A 1143 -10.59 9.03 -36.91
C TRP A 1143 -9.41 9.10 -37.91
N PHE A 1144 -8.48 8.14 -37.87
CA PHE A 1144 -7.37 8.05 -38.83
C PHE A 1144 -7.75 7.40 -40.17
N ASN A 1145 -8.51 6.30 -40.14
CA ASN A 1145 -9.02 5.63 -41.33
C ASN A 1145 -10.14 6.42 -42.02
N ASN A 1146 -10.76 7.40 -41.33
CA ASN A 1146 -11.61 8.39 -41.99
C ASN A 1146 -10.77 9.26 -42.95
N ARG A 1147 -10.90 8.95 -44.25
CA ARG A 1147 -10.19 9.59 -45.37
C ARG A 1147 -10.36 11.10 -45.51
N PHE A 1148 -11.27 11.72 -44.75
CA PHE A 1148 -11.50 13.17 -44.73
C PHE A 1148 -10.95 13.88 -43.49
N ILE A 1149 -10.42 13.12 -42.51
CA ILE A 1149 -10.00 13.64 -41.21
C ILE A 1149 -8.58 13.21 -40.85
N ARG A 1150 -8.24 11.92 -41.00
CA ARG A 1150 -6.85 11.41 -40.86
C ARG A 1150 -6.16 11.73 -39.52
N GLY A 1151 -6.88 11.59 -38.41
CA GLY A 1151 -6.40 11.85 -37.05
C GLY A 1151 -7.42 12.66 -36.24
N SER A 1152 -7.00 13.23 -35.11
CA SER A 1152 -7.90 13.91 -34.17
C SER A 1152 -7.66 15.43 -34.11
N TYR A 1153 -6.50 15.88 -33.63
CA TYR A 1153 -6.18 17.30 -33.47
C TYR A 1153 -4.67 17.59 -33.62
N SER A 1154 -4.31 18.87 -33.77
CA SER A 1154 -2.94 19.30 -34.02
C SER A 1154 -2.13 19.63 -32.76
N TYR A 1155 -0.81 19.51 -32.87
CA TYR A 1155 0.18 19.84 -31.84
C TYR A 1155 1.48 20.35 -32.48
N PHE A 1156 2.38 20.95 -31.69
CA PHE A 1156 3.72 21.32 -32.16
C PHE A 1156 4.70 20.16 -31.99
N THR A 1157 5.24 19.65 -33.11
CA THR A 1157 6.37 18.70 -33.07
C THR A 1157 7.68 19.41 -32.74
N ILE A 1158 8.70 18.65 -32.32
CA ILE A 1158 10.10 19.11 -32.20
C ILE A 1158 10.73 19.61 -33.52
N ARG A 1159 10.00 19.56 -34.65
CA ARG A 1159 10.41 20.06 -35.97
C ARG A 1159 9.60 21.27 -36.43
N SER A 1160 8.57 21.64 -35.66
CA SER A 1160 7.69 22.77 -35.94
C SER A 1160 7.89 23.89 -34.94
N THR A 1161 7.54 25.08 -35.39
CA THR A 1161 7.57 26.31 -34.62
C THR A 1161 6.22 27.01 -34.72
N LEU A 1162 5.99 28.02 -33.87
CA LEU A 1162 4.88 28.96 -34.01
C LEU A 1162 4.74 29.49 -35.46
N LYS A 1163 5.86 29.71 -36.17
CA LYS A 1163 5.85 30.23 -37.54
C LYS A 1163 5.23 29.25 -38.54
N ASP A 1164 5.32 27.94 -38.33
CA ASP A 1164 4.64 26.96 -39.18
C ASP A 1164 3.11 27.11 -39.08
N MET A 1165 2.57 27.30 -37.86
CA MET A 1165 1.13 27.52 -37.67
C MET A 1165 0.67 28.87 -38.21
N GLU A 1166 1.49 29.92 -38.06
CA GLU A 1166 1.23 31.21 -38.72
C GLU A 1166 1.16 31.06 -40.25
N ILE A 1167 2.17 30.42 -40.87
CA ILE A 1167 2.22 30.13 -42.31
C ILE A 1167 0.99 29.37 -42.76
N LEU A 1168 0.51 28.40 -41.97
CA LEU A 1168 -0.72 27.67 -42.29
C LEU A 1168 -1.97 28.59 -42.22
N SER A 1169 -2.01 29.53 -41.27
CA SER A 1169 -3.09 30.53 -41.10
C SER A 1169 -3.07 31.73 -42.08
N GLU A 1170 -1.96 31.94 -42.80
CA GLU A 1170 -1.83 33.01 -43.81
C GLU A 1170 -2.71 32.72 -45.05
N TYR A 1171 -3.31 33.75 -45.65
CA TYR A 1171 -4.15 33.62 -46.85
C TYR A 1171 -3.34 33.86 -48.14
N TYR A 1172 -3.64 33.12 -49.21
CA TYR A 1172 -2.91 33.17 -50.48
C TYR A 1172 -3.33 34.38 -51.33
N THR A 1173 -2.35 35.20 -51.75
CA THR A 1173 -2.57 36.49 -52.44
C THR A 1173 -1.64 36.73 -53.65
N PRO A 1174 -1.69 35.92 -54.72
CA PRO A 1174 -0.84 36.10 -55.91
C PRO A 1174 -0.94 37.48 -56.58
N ASP A 1175 -2.03 38.22 -56.35
CA ASP A 1175 -2.36 39.54 -56.90
C ASP A 1175 -2.69 40.60 -55.83
N GLY A 1176 -2.43 40.31 -54.55
CA GLY A 1176 -2.81 41.16 -53.42
C GLY A 1176 -4.26 41.01 -52.93
N ILE A 1177 -5.07 40.13 -53.52
CA ILE A 1177 -6.43 39.79 -53.08
C ILE A 1177 -6.41 38.40 -52.43
N ALA A 1178 -7.12 38.20 -51.32
CA ALA A 1178 -7.22 36.88 -50.69
C ALA A 1178 -8.00 35.90 -51.56
N HIS A 1179 -7.33 34.91 -52.16
CA HIS A 1179 -7.97 33.86 -52.96
C HIS A 1179 -8.35 32.66 -52.09
N VAL A 1180 -7.36 32.07 -51.42
CA VAL A 1180 -7.54 30.90 -50.55
C VAL A 1180 -7.18 31.26 -49.12
N CYS A 1181 -8.18 31.23 -48.24
CA CYS A 1181 -8.07 31.43 -46.80
C CYS A 1181 -8.09 30.08 -46.08
N PHE A 1182 -7.51 29.99 -44.88
CA PHE A 1182 -7.40 28.73 -44.12
C PHE A 1182 -7.92 28.93 -42.69
N ALA A 1183 -8.84 28.06 -42.28
CA ALA A 1183 -9.41 28.01 -40.93
C ALA A 1183 -9.46 26.56 -40.41
N GLY A 1184 -9.84 26.36 -39.16
CA GLY A 1184 -9.73 25.10 -38.43
C GLY A 1184 -8.74 25.21 -37.27
N GLU A 1185 -8.77 24.25 -36.34
CA GLU A 1185 -7.99 24.29 -35.10
C GLU A 1185 -6.47 24.46 -35.35
N ALA A 1186 -5.90 23.72 -36.31
CA ALA A 1186 -4.50 23.83 -36.73
C ALA A 1186 -4.09 25.17 -37.36
N THR A 1187 -4.98 26.17 -37.37
CA THR A 1187 -4.67 27.53 -37.82
C THR A 1187 -4.72 28.56 -36.68
N HIS A 1188 -5.01 28.16 -35.43
CA HIS A 1188 -5.19 29.07 -34.30
C HIS A 1188 -4.02 29.00 -33.30
N THR A 1189 -3.09 29.95 -33.38
CA THR A 1189 -1.78 29.94 -32.68
C THR A 1189 -1.81 29.81 -31.16
N LYS A 1190 -2.94 30.12 -30.50
CA LYS A 1190 -3.14 30.06 -29.04
C LYS A 1190 -4.11 28.97 -28.56
N TRP A 1191 -4.95 28.48 -29.47
CA TRP A 1191 -6.12 27.63 -29.18
C TRP A 1191 -6.25 26.59 -30.30
N PHE A 1192 -5.14 25.94 -30.64
CA PHE A 1192 -5.16 24.75 -31.49
C PHE A 1192 -5.83 23.60 -30.72
N SER A 1193 -6.01 22.44 -31.36
CA SER A 1193 -6.75 21.26 -30.87
C SER A 1193 -8.24 21.43 -30.49
N THR A 1194 -8.73 22.63 -30.18
CA THR A 1194 -10.08 22.82 -29.59
C THR A 1194 -11.18 23.25 -30.58
N VAL A 1195 -12.43 22.95 -30.22
CA VAL A 1195 -13.64 23.42 -30.92
C VAL A 1195 -13.75 24.96 -30.90
N HIS A 1196 -13.40 25.61 -29.79
CA HIS A 1196 -13.45 27.06 -29.68
C HIS A 1196 -12.39 27.75 -30.57
N GLY A 1197 -11.23 27.14 -30.76
CA GLY A 1197 -10.20 27.58 -31.71
C GLY A 1197 -10.63 27.43 -33.16
N ALA A 1198 -11.21 26.27 -33.51
CA ALA A 1198 -11.80 26.05 -34.83
C ALA A 1198 -12.89 27.10 -35.15
N HIS A 1199 -13.81 27.34 -34.21
CA HIS A 1199 -14.85 28.37 -34.35
C HIS A 1199 -14.27 29.79 -34.52
N ARG A 1200 -13.30 30.18 -33.68
CA ARG A 1200 -12.66 31.51 -33.74
C ARG A 1200 -11.83 31.72 -35.01
N SER A 1201 -11.15 30.69 -35.52
CA SER A 1201 -10.45 30.77 -36.81
C SER A 1201 -11.41 30.93 -38.00
N GLY A 1202 -12.60 30.32 -37.94
CA GLY A 1202 -13.68 30.55 -38.91
C GLY A 1202 -14.15 32.01 -38.91
N ILE A 1203 -14.38 32.58 -37.73
CA ILE A 1203 -14.70 34.01 -37.57
C ILE A 1203 -13.57 34.88 -38.15
N ARG A 1204 -12.31 34.57 -37.86
CA ARG A 1204 -11.13 35.30 -38.36
C ARG A 1204 -11.11 35.39 -39.89
N GLU A 1205 -11.28 34.28 -40.61
CA GLU A 1205 -11.28 34.30 -42.08
C GLU A 1205 -12.53 34.97 -42.66
N ALA A 1206 -13.70 34.80 -42.02
CA ALA A 1206 -14.92 35.50 -42.42
C ALA A 1206 -14.75 37.04 -42.30
N THR A 1207 -14.17 37.52 -41.19
CA THR A 1207 -13.86 38.95 -41.00
C THR A 1207 -12.83 39.45 -42.01
N ARG A 1208 -11.75 38.71 -42.26
CA ARG A 1208 -10.74 39.06 -43.28
C ARG A 1208 -11.36 39.25 -44.66
N LEU A 1209 -12.28 38.39 -45.08
CA LEU A 1209 -12.98 38.52 -46.36
C LEU A 1209 -13.98 39.69 -46.37
N LEU A 1210 -14.71 39.92 -45.26
CA LEU A 1210 -15.62 41.08 -45.13
C LEU A 1210 -14.86 42.40 -45.25
N ASP A 1211 -13.74 42.56 -44.56
CA ASP A 1211 -12.89 43.76 -44.61
C ASP A 1211 -12.38 44.04 -46.03
N LEU A 1212 -12.02 42.99 -46.78
CA LEU A 1212 -11.61 43.11 -48.18
C LEU A 1212 -12.76 43.54 -49.09
N VAL A 1213 -13.97 42.99 -48.90
CA VAL A 1213 -15.16 43.37 -49.66
C VAL A 1213 -15.60 44.81 -49.34
N ILE A 1214 -15.49 45.26 -48.08
CA ILE A 1214 -15.80 46.63 -47.66
C ILE A 1214 -14.79 47.61 -48.26
N LYS A 1215 -13.48 47.38 -48.08
CA LYS A 1215 -12.43 48.23 -48.69
C LYS A 1215 -12.58 48.33 -50.21
N LYS A 1216 -13.00 47.25 -50.88
CA LYS A 1216 -13.25 47.27 -52.33
C LYS A 1216 -14.49 48.08 -52.72
N LYS A 1217 -15.48 48.25 -51.84
CA LYS A 1217 -16.58 49.20 -52.05
C LYS A 1217 -16.15 50.65 -51.84
N ASP A 1218 -15.37 50.92 -50.79
CA ASP A 1218 -14.89 52.28 -50.45
C ASP A 1218 -13.85 52.84 -51.45
N ILE A 1219 -13.29 51.99 -52.32
CA ILE A 1219 -12.40 52.37 -53.44
C ILE A 1219 -13.19 52.54 -54.76
N ILE A 1220 -14.45 52.11 -54.82
CA ILE A 1220 -15.32 52.17 -56.01
C ILE A 1220 -16.40 53.27 -55.88
N GLN A 1221 -16.60 53.83 -54.68
CA GLN A 1221 -17.34 55.07 -54.43
C GLN A 1221 -16.44 56.30 -54.52
#